data_AF-A0A972ZYT4-F1
#
_entry.id   AF-A0A972ZYT4-F1
#
_cell.length_a   1.000
_cell.length_b   1.000
_cell.length_c   1.000
_cell.angle_alpha   90.00
_cell.angle_beta   90.00
_cell.angle_gamma   90.00
#
_symmetry.space_group_name_H-M   'P 1'
#
loop_
_entity.id
_entity.type
_entity.pdbx_description
1 polymer ?
#
loop_
_entity_poly.entity_id
_entity_poly.type
_entity_poly.pdbx_seq_one_letter_code
_entity_poly.pdbx_strand_id
1 'polypeptide(L)'
;MVHRSRFLICGVICLGALTGYGLELDESPAGPGEWGTHPGPDAILAVNPPSFVWRPQKGVVWEIQCAVAGNFNSPVYQARGLSWNVHCPAKPFVPGTYVWRYRGQDSRGRRTDWSQIRTFQVPSEARSMPMPPRAELMSRIPARHPRLFLRPENVPHLRTLAQGAMQPDYQDLVKTCERIMQNPPDTSEPPLYPSSMVRGSDAWRKMWWGNRTYTSTALNQAAILAFTRLLGGPEAYGYKAKDILMACAQWDPKGSTGYRYNDEAGMPYNYYFSRTYTFVNDLLSDAEKETCRDIMRVRGKEMYAHLCPNHLWKPYSSHSNRAWHFLGEMGIAFLGEIPEAEDWVWFAMNVFYNVYPVWSDDDGGWHEGISYWSSYQNRFTWWADVMREAMAINAFDKPYYAQAGYYAMYLTPPGKVGAGLGDLNASKGASYNRSIMSTFAAQAQNPHWQWYVDQIGGPKSEGHYIGFMRGSRAKVMPKSPQDLPASRLFQGIGQAYLNTQILNAQDSVQVVFKSSPFGTQSHGYEANNSFLLWAYGERLLIRSGYRDSYGSDHHKNWMWSTRSVNNITVNGRGQIRRNAQARGQITGFETTPEIDIVSGEAGSAYETPLEQFTRTLIFVKPDLMIVYDQLRHAQAASFEYWLHAQNKLVVSDQHHIVVKRGQVSCDIDFMHPSRLTFSQTDQYDPNPRERITLREWHLQAISEPQEKLEFVTLYRVTRDNQEVPRMATLDEVPGGYVLTAESRKGHVTLLLPDGPAAKLQEGPLQTQGQILVEFKAKSGQTRLIKMSDVHHEDH
;
A
#
# COMPACT_ATOMS: atom_id res chain seq x y z
N MET A 1 -67.15 -14.55 -52.67
CA MET A 1 -66.69 -14.59 -54.07
C MET A 1 -66.10 -13.22 -54.39
N VAL A 2 -65.00 -13.18 -55.17
CA VAL A 2 -64.34 -12.01 -55.77
C VAL A 2 -63.15 -11.35 -55.01
N HIS A 3 -61.97 -11.70 -55.54
CA HIS A 3 -60.70 -10.98 -55.70
C HIS A 3 -60.43 -9.64 -55.00
N ARG A 4 -59.21 -9.52 -54.43
CA ARG A 4 -58.30 -8.40 -54.75
C ARG A 4 -56.84 -8.85 -54.87
N SER A 5 -56.19 -8.30 -55.89
CA SER A 5 -54.95 -8.72 -56.52
C SER A 5 -53.69 -8.28 -55.78
N ARG A 6 -52.63 -9.10 -55.91
CA ARG A 6 -51.26 -8.84 -55.48
C ARG A 6 -50.58 -7.84 -56.44
N PHE A 7 -49.92 -6.82 -55.89
CA PHE A 7 -48.92 -6.03 -56.60
C PHE A 7 -47.52 -6.49 -56.19
N LEU A 8 -46.75 -6.91 -57.20
CA LEU A 8 -45.30 -7.16 -57.14
C LEU A 8 -44.58 -5.80 -57.14
N ILE A 9 -43.68 -5.56 -56.19
CA ILE A 9 -42.66 -4.51 -56.29
C ILE A 9 -41.30 -5.21 -56.31
N CYS A 10 -40.56 -5.03 -57.41
CA CYS A 10 -39.19 -5.50 -57.58
C CYS A 10 -38.26 -4.76 -56.61
N GLY A 11 -37.64 -5.50 -55.68
CA GLY A 11 -36.56 -5.00 -54.85
C GLY A 11 -35.25 -4.99 -55.63
N VAL A 12 -34.68 -3.80 -55.81
CA VAL A 12 -33.32 -3.59 -56.33
C VAL A 12 -32.33 -4.16 -55.30
N ILE A 13 -31.56 -5.16 -55.70
CA ILE A 13 -30.43 -5.71 -54.93
C ILE A 13 -29.27 -4.72 -55.07
N CYS A 14 -29.10 -3.85 -54.07
CA CYS A 14 -27.82 -3.17 -53.86
C CYS A 14 -26.84 -4.18 -53.23
N LEU A 15 -25.88 -4.66 -54.04
CA LEU A 15 -24.65 -5.27 -53.54
C LEU A 15 -23.86 -4.20 -52.78
N GLY A 16 -24.14 -4.09 -51.47
CA GLY A 16 -23.25 -3.41 -50.55
C GLY A 16 -21.98 -4.24 -50.40
N ALA A 17 -20.86 -3.72 -50.87
CA ALA A 17 -19.54 -4.23 -50.53
C ALA A 17 -19.39 -4.19 -49.01
N LEU A 18 -19.37 -5.35 -48.36
CA LEU A 18 -18.89 -5.51 -46.99
C LEU A 18 -17.39 -5.22 -46.99
N THR A 19 -17.00 -3.95 -46.87
CA THR A 19 -15.66 -3.57 -46.43
C THR A 19 -15.50 -4.13 -45.02
N GLY A 20 -14.71 -5.19 -44.88
CA GLY A 20 -14.47 -5.84 -43.59
C GLY A 20 -13.93 -4.84 -42.59
N TYR A 21 -14.67 -4.60 -41.50
CA TYR A 21 -14.16 -3.87 -40.35
C TYR A 21 -12.88 -4.58 -39.86
N GLY A 22 -11.75 -3.87 -39.93
CA GLY A 22 -10.48 -4.32 -39.36
C GLY A 22 -10.63 -4.56 -37.86
N LEU A 23 -9.82 -5.47 -37.31
CA LEU A 23 -9.77 -5.68 -35.86
C LEU A 23 -9.11 -4.45 -35.24
N GLU A 24 -9.88 -3.60 -34.57
CA GLU A 24 -9.37 -2.39 -33.92
C GLU A 24 -8.71 -2.71 -32.57
N LEU A 25 -7.63 -2.00 -32.23
CA LEU A 25 -6.93 -2.11 -30.94
C LEU A 25 -7.49 -1.10 -29.95
N ASP A 26 -7.92 -1.54 -28.77
CA ASP A 26 -8.28 -0.64 -27.67
C ASP A 26 -7.03 -0.17 -26.89
N GLU A 27 -6.68 1.11 -27.05
CA GLU A 27 -5.61 1.79 -26.31
C GLU A 27 -6.13 2.89 -25.39
N SER A 28 -7.41 2.85 -25.00
CA SER A 28 -7.96 3.86 -24.10
C SER A 28 -7.15 3.97 -22.78
N PRO A 29 -6.95 5.18 -22.21
CA PRO A 29 -6.25 5.34 -20.95
C PRO A 29 -6.90 4.52 -19.81
N ALA A 30 -6.12 4.10 -18.82
CA ALA A 30 -6.68 3.42 -17.65
C ALA A 30 -7.65 4.31 -16.87
N GLY A 31 -8.82 3.75 -16.54
CA GLY A 31 -9.79 4.38 -15.66
C GLY A 31 -9.51 4.14 -14.17
N PRO A 32 -10.37 4.66 -13.27
CA PRO A 32 -10.27 4.38 -11.83
C PRO A 32 -10.26 2.87 -11.54
N GLY A 33 -9.29 2.42 -10.74
CA GLY A 33 -9.14 1.02 -10.37
C GLY A 33 -8.51 0.14 -11.44
N GLU A 34 -8.00 0.72 -12.54
CA GLU A 34 -7.23 0.01 -13.58
C GLU A 34 -5.73 0.29 -13.42
N TRP A 35 -4.88 -0.71 -13.70
CA TRP A 35 -3.43 -0.65 -13.47
C TRP A 35 -2.70 0.31 -14.42
N GLY A 36 -3.17 0.41 -15.66
CA GLY A 36 -2.51 1.19 -16.69
C GLY A 36 -1.49 0.38 -17.49
N THR A 37 -0.99 1.02 -18.54
CA THR A 37 0.03 0.45 -19.42
C THR A 37 1.40 0.68 -18.80
N HIS A 38 2.18 -0.39 -18.67
CA HIS A 38 3.53 -0.37 -18.07
C HIS A 38 4.53 -1.11 -18.98
N PRO A 39 5.79 -0.65 -19.08
CA PRO A 39 6.27 0.65 -18.65
C PRO A 39 5.53 1.81 -19.33
N GLY A 40 5.23 2.85 -18.56
CA GLY A 40 4.68 4.09 -19.11
C GLY A 40 5.68 4.80 -20.03
N PRO A 41 5.25 5.86 -20.74
CA PRO A 41 6.17 6.69 -21.52
C PRO A 41 7.31 7.22 -20.64
N ASP A 42 8.53 7.10 -21.14
CA ASP A 42 9.77 7.62 -20.55
C ASP A 42 10.08 7.10 -19.13
N ALA A 43 9.54 5.93 -18.79
CA ALA A 43 9.77 5.30 -17.48
C ALA A 43 11.23 4.86 -17.31
N ILE A 44 11.81 5.19 -16.14
CA ILE A 44 13.09 4.64 -15.66
C ILE A 44 12.79 3.45 -14.76
N LEU A 45 13.35 2.29 -15.07
CA LEU A 45 12.98 1.04 -14.41
C LEU A 45 13.89 0.70 -13.23
N ALA A 46 13.30 0.43 -12.06
CA ALA A 46 14.04 -0.14 -10.92
C ALA A 46 14.30 -1.65 -11.05
N VAL A 47 13.60 -2.34 -11.97
CA VAL A 47 13.68 -3.79 -12.19
C VAL A 47 13.92 -4.12 -13.66
N ASN A 48 14.71 -5.17 -13.91
CA ASN A 48 15.10 -5.63 -15.23
C ASN A 48 14.95 -7.17 -15.31
N PRO A 49 14.14 -7.73 -16.22
CA PRO A 49 13.45 -7.06 -17.32
C PRO A 49 12.17 -6.33 -16.91
N PRO A 50 11.61 -5.49 -17.81
CA PRO A 50 10.38 -4.76 -17.55
C PRO A 50 9.18 -5.69 -17.32
N SER A 51 8.26 -5.24 -16.46
CA SER A 51 6.88 -5.72 -16.42
C SER A 51 6.11 -5.04 -17.55
N PHE A 52 5.77 -5.79 -18.60
CA PHE A 52 4.89 -5.28 -19.65
C PHE A 52 3.44 -5.53 -19.27
N VAL A 53 2.63 -4.48 -19.24
CA VAL A 53 1.18 -4.54 -19.06
C VAL A 53 0.52 -3.61 -20.05
N TRP A 54 -0.57 -4.05 -20.68
CA TRP A 54 -1.34 -3.22 -21.60
C TRP A 54 -2.84 -3.47 -21.45
N ARG A 55 -3.66 -2.67 -22.13
CA ARG A 55 -5.11 -2.77 -22.05
C ARG A 55 -5.60 -4.12 -22.61
N PRO A 56 -6.41 -4.89 -21.85
CA PRO A 56 -6.94 -6.16 -22.31
C PRO A 56 -8.07 -5.99 -23.33
N GLN A 57 -8.17 -6.94 -24.25
CA GLN A 57 -9.20 -7.05 -25.27
C GLN A 57 -9.62 -8.52 -25.37
N LYS A 58 -10.92 -8.77 -25.50
CA LYS A 58 -11.45 -10.14 -25.57
C LYS A 58 -11.22 -10.75 -26.95
N GLY A 59 -11.02 -12.07 -26.99
CA GLY A 59 -10.96 -12.83 -28.24
C GLY A 59 -9.66 -12.69 -29.03
N VAL A 60 -8.62 -12.12 -28.42
CA VAL A 60 -7.29 -11.97 -29.04
C VAL A 60 -6.19 -12.60 -28.19
N VAL A 61 -5.14 -13.06 -28.85
CA VAL A 61 -3.83 -13.32 -28.23
C VAL A 61 -2.87 -12.19 -28.61
N TRP A 62 -1.80 -12.01 -27.84
CA TRP A 62 -0.93 -10.84 -27.99
C TRP A 62 0.43 -11.16 -28.60
N GLU A 63 0.94 -10.15 -29.28
CA GLU A 63 2.32 -10.05 -29.71
C GLU A 63 2.92 -8.74 -29.19
N ILE A 64 4.16 -8.82 -28.67
CA ILE A 64 4.93 -7.69 -28.16
C ILE A 64 6.30 -7.66 -28.86
N GLN A 65 6.78 -6.45 -29.15
CA GLN A 65 8.15 -6.20 -29.61
C GLN A 65 8.80 -5.10 -28.77
N CYS A 66 10.09 -5.28 -28.49
CA CYS A 66 10.97 -4.25 -27.95
C CYS A 66 12.17 -4.07 -28.90
N ALA A 67 12.58 -2.82 -29.13
CA ALA A 67 13.67 -2.46 -30.04
C ALA A 67 14.51 -1.32 -29.46
N VAL A 68 15.75 -1.19 -29.93
CA VAL A 68 16.58 0.00 -29.73
C VAL A 68 16.34 0.96 -30.89
N ALA A 69 16.22 2.26 -30.59
CA ALA A 69 16.02 3.32 -31.60
C ALA A 69 14.88 3.06 -32.60
N GLY A 70 13.82 2.34 -32.19
CA GLY A 70 12.66 2.06 -33.04
C GLY A 70 12.87 1.02 -34.16
N ASN A 71 14.02 0.32 -34.21
CA ASN A 71 14.27 -0.67 -35.25
C ASN A 71 13.52 -2.00 -35.01
N PHE A 72 12.22 -2.02 -35.28
CA PHE A 72 11.38 -3.22 -35.12
C PHE A 72 11.55 -4.28 -36.23
N ASN A 73 12.42 -4.04 -37.22
CA ASN A 73 12.83 -5.07 -38.19
C ASN A 73 13.82 -6.07 -37.57
N SER A 74 14.53 -5.64 -36.53
CA SER A 74 15.43 -6.48 -35.73
C SER A 74 15.19 -6.21 -34.24
N PRO A 75 14.01 -6.60 -33.71
CA PRO A 75 13.67 -6.34 -32.32
C PRO A 75 14.65 -7.06 -31.38
N VAL A 76 15.07 -6.39 -30.31
CA VAL A 76 15.91 -7.01 -29.27
C VAL A 76 15.12 -8.03 -28.45
N TYR A 77 13.79 -7.91 -28.44
CA TYR A 77 12.90 -8.87 -27.79
C TYR A 77 11.57 -8.97 -28.54
N GLN A 78 11.04 -10.19 -28.67
CA GLN A 78 9.73 -10.46 -29.24
C GLN A 78 9.09 -11.66 -28.56
N ALA A 79 7.79 -11.54 -28.27
CA ALA A 79 6.97 -12.66 -27.81
C ALA A 79 5.61 -12.65 -28.54
N ARG A 80 5.06 -13.84 -28.82
CA ARG A 80 3.83 -14.05 -29.59
C ARG A 80 2.95 -15.08 -28.90
N GLY A 81 1.64 -15.04 -29.18
CA GLY A 81 0.68 -16.01 -28.65
C GLY A 81 0.46 -15.87 -27.14
N LEU A 82 0.69 -14.68 -26.59
CA LEU A 82 0.48 -14.43 -25.17
C LEU A 82 -1.01 -14.37 -24.87
N SER A 83 -1.50 -15.21 -23.97
CA SER A 83 -2.92 -15.30 -23.63
C SER A 83 -3.41 -14.15 -22.75
N TRP A 84 -2.50 -13.44 -22.09
CA TRP A 84 -2.81 -12.36 -21.16
C TRP A 84 -2.19 -11.05 -21.59
N ASN A 85 -2.77 -9.96 -21.09
CA ASN A 85 -2.33 -8.59 -21.33
C ASN A 85 -1.14 -8.16 -20.46
N VAL A 86 -0.34 -9.14 -20.00
CA VAL A 86 0.85 -8.95 -19.17
C VAL A 86 1.96 -9.86 -19.66
N HIS A 87 3.21 -9.44 -19.49
CA HIS A 87 4.38 -10.24 -19.84
C HIS A 87 5.66 -9.76 -19.15
N CYS A 88 6.36 -10.68 -18.49
CA CYS A 88 7.70 -10.45 -17.97
C CYS A 88 8.68 -11.36 -18.72
N PRO A 89 9.70 -10.80 -19.41
CA PRO A 89 10.70 -11.60 -20.12
C PRO A 89 11.50 -12.53 -19.21
N ALA A 90 11.96 -13.66 -19.78
CA ALA A 90 12.80 -14.63 -19.07
C ALA A 90 14.30 -14.27 -19.04
N LYS A 91 14.68 -13.11 -19.61
CA LYS A 91 16.06 -12.63 -19.65
C LYS A 91 16.08 -11.11 -19.46
N PRO A 92 17.08 -10.59 -18.72
CA PRO A 92 17.26 -9.15 -18.59
C PRO A 92 17.72 -8.52 -19.91
N PHE A 93 17.46 -7.21 -20.03
CA PHE A 93 17.99 -6.34 -21.08
C PHE A 93 19.36 -5.80 -20.66
N VAL A 94 20.18 -5.41 -21.63
CA VAL A 94 21.38 -4.63 -21.37
C VAL A 94 20.95 -3.22 -20.92
N PRO A 95 21.70 -2.52 -20.06
CA PRO A 95 21.37 -1.13 -19.74
C PRO A 95 21.29 -0.26 -21.01
N GLY A 96 20.28 0.61 -21.07
CA GLY A 96 20.05 1.49 -22.22
C GLY A 96 18.58 1.90 -22.38
N THR A 97 18.32 2.64 -23.46
CA THR A 97 16.99 3.15 -23.81
C THR A 97 16.35 2.26 -24.88
N TYR A 98 15.09 1.90 -24.64
CA TYR A 98 14.32 0.99 -25.46
C TYR A 98 12.97 1.57 -25.81
N VAL A 99 12.40 1.08 -26.91
CA VAL A 99 11.02 1.35 -27.28
C VAL A 99 10.25 0.06 -27.47
N TRP A 100 8.97 0.05 -27.10
CA TRP A 100 8.13 -1.14 -27.20
C TRP A 100 6.74 -0.83 -27.78
N ARG A 101 6.13 -1.88 -28.34
CA ARG A 101 4.77 -1.88 -28.91
C ARG A 101 4.15 -3.28 -28.83
N TYR A 102 2.82 -3.35 -28.87
CA TYR A 102 2.06 -4.60 -28.86
C TYR A 102 0.94 -4.60 -29.90
N ARG A 103 0.36 -5.77 -30.21
CA ARG A 103 -0.84 -5.91 -31.04
C ARG A 103 -1.62 -7.17 -30.72
N GLY A 104 -2.92 -7.15 -31.00
CA GLY A 104 -3.80 -8.31 -30.86
C GLY A 104 -3.91 -9.13 -32.14
N GLN A 105 -4.10 -10.45 -31.99
CA GLN A 105 -4.44 -11.36 -33.08
C GLN A 105 -5.65 -12.21 -32.68
N ASP A 106 -6.70 -12.22 -33.50
CA ASP A 106 -7.89 -13.04 -33.25
C ASP A 106 -7.72 -14.51 -33.68
N SER A 107 -8.73 -15.33 -33.39
CA SER A 107 -8.74 -16.76 -33.75
C SER A 107 -8.75 -17.05 -35.25
N ARG A 108 -9.03 -16.04 -36.10
CA ARG A 108 -8.97 -16.13 -37.58
C ARG A 108 -7.61 -15.67 -38.12
N GLY A 109 -6.67 -15.32 -37.24
CA GLY A 109 -5.35 -14.83 -37.59
C GLY A 109 -5.31 -13.36 -37.99
N ARG A 110 -6.44 -12.63 -37.94
CA ARG A 110 -6.48 -11.19 -38.22
C ARG A 110 -5.80 -10.44 -37.09
N ARG A 111 -4.99 -9.45 -37.44
CA ARG A 111 -4.21 -8.66 -36.49
C ARG A 111 -4.77 -7.25 -36.39
N THR A 112 -4.71 -6.68 -35.21
CA THR A 112 -4.83 -5.23 -35.06
C THR A 112 -3.61 -4.54 -35.66
N ASP A 113 -3.72 -3.23 -35.86
CA ASP A 113 -2.54 -2.38 -35.98
C ASP A 113 -1.68 -2.47 -34.72
N TRP A 114 -0.41 -2.06 -34.85
CA TRP A 114 0.48 -1.95 -33.70
C TRP A 114 0.04 -0.81 -32.80
N SER A 115 0.29 -0.99 -31.51
CA SER A 115 0.05 0.04 -30.52
C SER A 115 0.90 1.29 -30.76
N GLN A 116 0.54 2.38 -30.09
CA GLN A 116 1.46 3.50 -29.87
C GLN A 116 2.80 3.01 -29.31
N ILE A 117 3.89 3.61 -29.78
CA ILE A 117 5.24 3.31 -29.33
C ILE A 117 5.48 4.01 -28.00
N ARG A 118 6.07 3.30 -27.04
CA ARG A 118 6.42 3.83 -25.72
C ARG A 118 7.90 3.61 -25.45
N THR A 119 8.54 4.58 -24.81
CA THR A 119 9.98 4.54 -24.45
C THR A 119 10.14 4.16 -22.99
N PHE A 120 11.22 3.46 -22.66
CA PHE A 120 11.67 3.25 -21.28
C PHE A 120 13.20 3.14 -21.21
N GLN A 121 13.75 3.36 -20.03
CA GLN A 121 15.17 3.23 -19.73
C GLN A 121 15.41 2.09 -18.74
N VAL A 122 16.39 1.25 -19.05
CA VAL A 122 16.96 0.27 -18.14
C VAL A 122 18.29 0.82 -17.65
N PRO A 123 18.38 1.34 -16.43
CA PRO A 123 19.64 1.82 -15.90
C PRO A 123 20.53 0.65 -15.43
N SER A 124 21.79 0.94 -15.13
CA SER A 124 22.80 -0.07 -14.77
C SER A 124 22.54 -0.76 -13.43
N GLU A 125 21.86 -0.06 -12.54
CA GLU A 125 21.53 -0.40 -11.17
C GLU A 125 20.18 -1.11 -11.03
N ALA A 126 19.41 -1.22 -12.14
CA ALA A 126 18.13 -1.92 -12.15
C ALA A 126 18.29 -3.37 -11.68
N ARG A 127 17.46 -3.79 -10.71
CA ARG A 127 17.53 -5.12 -10.12
C ARG A 127 17.17 -6.19 -11.13
N SER A 128 18.07 -7.15 -11.35
CA SER A 128 17.80 -8.26 -12.25
C SER A 128 16.82 -9.25 -11.61
N MET A 129 15.64 -9.41 -12.22
CA MET A 129 14.58 -10.29 -11.73
C MET A 129 13.73 -10.88 -12.87
N PRO A 130 14.32 -11.69 -13.77
CA PRO A 130 13.58 -12.31 -14.88
C PRO A 130 12.56 -13.34 -14.39
N MET A 131 11.42 -13.41 -15.07
CA MET A 131 10.41 -14.44 -14.81
C MET A 131 10.79 -15.74 -15.54
N PRO A 132 11.00 -16.87 -14.83
CA PRO A 132 11.33 -18.13 -15.49
C PRO A 132 10.23 -18.56 -16.49
N PRO A 133 10.60 -19.19 -17.62
CA PRO A 133 9.63 -19.79 -18.53
C PRO A 133 8.70 -20.77 -17.79
N ARG A 134 7.45 -20.89 -18.25
CA ARG A 134 6.41 -21.70 -17.59
C ARG A 134 6.88 -23.12 -17.25
N ALA A 135 7.44 -23.85 -18.20
CA ALA A 135 7.92 -25.22 -17.98
C ALA A 135 9.06 -25.30 -16.95
N GLU A 136 10.00 -24.34 -17.00
CA GLU A 136 11.10 -24.27 -16.03
C GLU A 136 10.55 -24.00 -14.63
N LEU A 137 9.67 -23.01 -14.48
CA LEU A 137 9.04 -22.67 -13.21
C LEU A 137 8.34 -23.88 -12.57
N MET A 138 7.54 -24.63 -13.34
CA MET A 138 6.85 -25.81 -12.83
C MET A 138 7.82 -26.93 -12.46
N SER A 139 8.91 -27.10 -13.22
CA SER A 139 9.92 -28.12 -12.94
C SER A 139 10.71 -27.89 -11.64
N ARG A 140 10.74 -26.65 -11.13
CA ARG A 140 11.38 -26.32 -9.84
C ARG A 140 10.59 -26.84 -8.64
N ILE A 141 9.26 -26.98 -8.78
CA ILE A 141 8.35 -27.42 -7.73
C ILE A 141 8.54 -28.93 -7.49
N PRO A 142 8.68 -29.40 -6.23
CA PRO A 142 8.89 -30.81 -5.94
C PRO A 142 7.80 -31.72 -6.49
N ALA A 143 8.20 -32.80 -7.18
CA ALA A 143 7.26 -33.79 -7.72
C ALA A 143 6.52 -34.58 -6.64
N ARG A 144 7.07 -34.68 -5.42
CA ARG A 144 6.47 -35.36 -4.26
C ARG A 144 6.16 -34.37 -3.15
N HIS A 145 5.25 -34.75 -2.28
CA HIS A 145 4.91 -34.00 -1.07
C HIS A 145 5.95 -34.17 0.04
N PRO A 146 6.14 -33.17 0.92
CA PRO A 146 5.48 -31.85 0.97
C PRO A 146 5.98 -30.84 -0.07
N ARG A 147 5.15 -29.85 -0.41
CA ARG A 147 5.41 -28.84 -1.46
C ARG A 147 5.27 -27.37 -1.02
N LEU A 148 4.73 -27.11 0.18
CA LEU A 148 4.51 -25.75 0.71
C LEU A 148 5.41 -25.53 1.93
N PHE A 149 6.17 -24.43 1.98
CA PHE A 149 7.14 -24.06 3.03
C PHE A 149 8.36 -24.95 3.19
N LEU A 150 8.31 -26.21 2.76
CA LEU A 150 9.45 -27.11 2.76
C LEU A 150 9.36 -28.08 1.58
N ARG A 151 10.51 -28.62 1.22
CA ARG A 151 10.67 -29.67 0.21
C ARG A 151 10.84 -31.03 0.88
N PRO A 152 10.57 -32.15 0.20
CA PRO A 152 10.79 -33.48 0.75
C PRO A 152 12.26 -33.68 1.18
N GLU A 153 13.19 -33.24 0.34
CA GLU A 153 14.63 -33.24 0.60
C GLU A 153 15.07 -32.42 1.83
N ASN A 154 14.27 -31.46 2.31
CA ASN A 154 14.61 -30.64 3.49
C ASN A 154 14.19 -31.31 4.82
N VAL A 155 13.27 -32.29 4.78
CA VAL A 155 12.69 -32.90 6.00
C VAL A 155 13.75 -33.50 6.94
N PRO A 156 14.75 -34.29 6.47
CA PRO A 156 15.77 -34.84 7.36
C PRO A 156 16.56 -33.77 8.12
N HIS A 157 16.91 -32.67 7.44
CA HIS A 157 17.62 -31.56 8.07
C HIS A 157 16.76 -30.85 9.13
N LEU A 158 15.47 -30.62 8.83
CA LEU A 158 14.54 -30.01 9.79
C LEU A 158 14.34 -30.89 11.04
N ARG A 159 14.37 -32.22 10.90
CA ARG A 159 14.37 -33.15 12.04
C ARG A 159 15.63 -33.00 12.90
N THR A 160 16.80 -32.88 12.28
CA THR A 160 18.04 -32.61 13.02
C THR A 160 17.96 -31.28 13.79
N LEU A 161 17.40 -30.23 13.19
CA LEU A 161 17.18 -28.96 13.89
C LEU A 161 16.20 -29.12 15.07
N ALA A 162 15.08 -29.82 14.87
CA ALA A 162 14.10 -30.09 15.91
C ALA A 162 14.66 -30.88 17.10
N GLN A 163 15.65 -31.75 16.86
CA GLN A 163 16.33 -32.52 17.92
C GLN A 163 17.49 -31.76 18.57
N GLY A 164 17.99 -30.70 17.92
CA GLY A 164 19.17 -29.94 18.35
C GLY A 164 18.85 -28.47 18.57
N ALA A 165 19.37 -27.61 17.68
CA ALA A 165 19.39 -26.16 17.86
C ALA A 165 18.00 -25.50 17.98
N MET A 166 16.95 -26.14 17.46
CA MET A 166 15.57 -25.66 17.49
C MET A 166 14.65 -26.54 18.34
N GLN A 167 15.22 -27.29 19.28
CA GLN A 167 14.46 -28.12 20.19
C GLN A 167 13.41 -27.35 21.01
N PRO A 168 13.68 -26.12 21.51
CA PRO A 168 12.66 -25.34 22.22
C PRO A 168 11.45 -25.01 21.33
N ASP A 169 11.68 -24.57 20.09
CA ASP A 169 10.61 -24.28 19.13
C ASP A 169 9.79 -25.54 18.79
N TYR A 170 10.48 -26.69 18.65
CA TYR A 170 9.82 -27.98 18.46
C TYR A 170 8.99 -28.40 19.68
N GLN A 171 9.48 -28.19 20.91
CA GLN A 171 8.71 -28.50 22.11
C GLN A 171 7.44 -27.64 22.22
N ASP A 172 7.47 -26.39 21.78
CA ASP A 172 6.27 -25.54 21.76
C ASP A 172 5.25 -25.98 20.71
N LEU A 173 5.71 -26.53 19.57
CA LEU A 173 4.87 -27.25 18.62
C LEU A 173 4.22 -28.48 19.27
N VAL A 174 4.99 -29.33 19.94
CA VAL A 174 4.49 -30.53 20.63
C VAL A 174 3.45 -30.16 21.70
N LYS A 175 3.71 -29.16 22.54
CA LYS A 175 2.72 -28.66 23.53
C LYS A 175 1.42 -28.21 22.86
N THR A 176 1.52 -27.57 21.69
CA THR A 176 0.34 -27.17 20.92
C THR A 176 -0.40 -28.40 20.40
N CYS A 177 0.30 -29.37 19.82
CA CYS A 177 -0.27 -30.62 19.34
C CYS A 177 -0.98 -31.40 20.45
N GLU A 178 -0.37 -31.56 21.62
CA GLU A 178 -0.99 -32.22 22.77
C GLU A 178 -2.30 -31.54 23.21
N ARG A 179 -2.34 -30.21 23.20
CA ARG A 179 -3.59 -29.47 23.50
C ARG A 179 -4.67 -29.76 22.46
N ILE A 180 -4.32 -29.83 21.18
CA ILE A 180 -5.24 -30.15 20.09
C ILE A 180 -5.71 -31.61 20.22
N MET A 181 -4.83 -32.55 20.59
CA MET A 181 -5.20 -33.96 20.78
C MET A 181 -6.19 -34.14 21.93
N GLN A 182 -6.01 -33.39 23.03
CA GLN A 182 -6.92 -33.39 24.18
C GLN A 182 -8.27 -32.73 23.87
N ASN A 183 -8.26 -31.63 23.13
CA ASN A 183 -9.44 -30.85 22.79
C ASN A 183 -9.42 -30.55 21.28
N PRO A 184 -9.78 -31.52 20.43
CA PRO A 184 -9.78 -31.33 18.99
C PRO A 184 -10.79 -30.24 18.60
N PRO A 185 -10.52 -29.52 17.49
CA PRO A 185 -11.45 -28.51 17.02
C PRO A 185 -12.76 -29.18 16.59
N ASP A 186 -13.87 -28.46 16.73
CA ASP A 186 -15.11 -28.86 16.07
C ASP A 186 -14.91 -28.80 14.55
N THR A 187 -15.43 -29.81 13.85
CA THR A 187 -15.33 -29.98 12.41
C THR A 187 -16.70 -30.04 11.74
N SER A 188 -17.77 -29.68 12.45
CA SER A 188 -19.08 -29.44 11.84
C SER A 188 -19.01 -28.29 10.82
N GLU A 189 -19.83 -28.35 9.78
CA GLU A 189 -19.83 -27.27 8.79
C GLU A 189 -20.36 -25.97 9.44
N PRO A 190 -19.66 -24.82 9.27
CA PRO A 190 -20.15 -23.56 9.82
C PRO A 190 -21.53 -23.19 9.26
N PRO A 191 -22.38 -22.49 10.04
CA PRO A 191 -23.73 -22.20 9.61
C PRO A 191 -23.78 -21.18 8.46
N LEU A 192 -24.80 -21.32 7.61
CA LEU A 192 -25.21 -20.27 6.68
C LEU A 192 -25.85 -19.09 7.43
N TYR A 193 -25.82 -17.92 6.80
CA TYR A 193 -26.57 -16.77 7.28
C TYR A 193 -28.08 -17.05 7.22
N PRO A 194 -28.84 -16.72 8.27
CA PRO A 194 -30.30 -16.71 8.22
C PRO A 194 -30.82 -15.87 7.05
N SER A 195 -31.94 -16.25 6.44
CA SER A 195 -32.54 -15.50 5.34
C SER A 195 -32.96 -14.07 5.72
N SER A 196 -33.26 -13.83 7.00
CA SER A 196 -33.58 -12.52 7.57
C SER A 196 -32.34 -11.65 7.89
N MET A 197 -31.12 -12.17 7.68
CA MET A 197 -29.88 -11.49 8.06
C MET A 197 -29.63 -10.23 7.22
N VAL A 198 -29.58 -9.07 7.87
CA VAL A 198 -29.22 -7.81 7.23
C VAL A 198 -27.69 -7.73 7.09
N ARG A 199 -27.21 -7.67 5.85
CA ARG A 199 -25.77 -7.50 5.56
C ARG A 199 -25.24 -6.21 6.19
N GLY A 200 -24.05 -6.29 6.77
CA GLY A 200 -23.42 -5.16 7.45
C GLY A 200 -23.92 -4.90 8.87
N SER A 201 -24.95 -5.59 9.37
CA SER A 201 -25.38 -5.55 10.78
C SER A 201 -24.34 -6.16 11.72
N ASP A 202 -24.47 -5.91 13.03
CA ASP A 202 -23.57 -6.49 14.05
C ASP A 202 -23.71 -8.02 14.11
N ALA A 203 -24.94 -8.55 13.99
CA ALA A 203 -25.20 -9.99 13.93
C ALA A 203 -24.55 -10.63 12.70
N TRP A 204 -24.67 -9.99 11.53
CA TRP A 204 -24.01 -10.48 10.31
C TRP A 204 -22.50 -10.48 10.48
N ARG A 205 -21.90 -9.42 11.02
CA ARG A 205 -20.44 -9.34 11.25
C ARG A 205 -19.95 -10.40 12.22
N LYS A 206 -20.71 -10.68 13.29
CA LYS A 206 -20.39 -11.76 14.24
C LYS A 206 -20.35 -13.12 13.54
N MET A 207 -21.31 -13.42 12.68
CA MET A 207 -21.36 -14.70 11.95
C MET A 207 -20.32 -14.76 10.81
N TRP A 208 -20.19 -13.70 10.02
CA TRP A 208 -19.22 -13.57 8.94
C TRP A 208 -17.77 -13.77 9.44
N TRP A 209 -17.38 -13.07 10.50
CA TRP A 209 -16.06 -13.21 11.12
C TRP A 209 -15.93 -14.49 11.96
N GLY A 210 -17.04 -14.94 12.56
CA GLY A 210 -17.12 -16.20 13.29
C GLY A 210 -16.79 -17.40 12.39
N ASN A 211 -17.43 -17.51 11.23
CA ASN A 211 -17.16 -18.56 10.24
C ASN A 211 -15.71 -18.54 9.78
N ARG A 212 -15.13 -17.35 9.57
CA ARG A 212 -13.69 -17.20 9.29
C ARG A 212 -12.82 -17.79 10.39
N THR A 213 -13.09 -17.41 11.64
CA THR A 213 -12.28 -17.80 12.80
C THR A 213 -12.38 -19.30 13.03
N TYR A 214 -13.60 -19.84 12.97
CA TYR A 214 -13.87 -21.28 13.05
C TYR A 214 -13.09 -22.07 12.00
N THR A 215 -13.23 -21.68 10.72
CA THR A 215 -12.53 -22.33 9.60
C THR A 215 -11.01 -22.28 9.76
N SER A 216 -10.48 -21.13 10.19
CA SER A 216 -9.04 -20.96 10.44
C SER A 216 -8.56 -21.88 11.56
N THR A 217 -9.33 -21.99 12.65
CA THR A 217 -8.98 -22.83 13.80
C THR A 217 -8.91 -24.30 13.41
N ALA A 218 -9.96 -24.84 12.78
CA ALA A 218 -10.02 -26.26 12.42
C ALA A 218 -8.87 -26.67 11.50
N LEU A 219 -8.70 -25.98 10.36
CA LEU A 219 -7.74 -26.38 9.34
C LEU A 219 -6.29 -26.01 9.69
N ASN A 220 -6.05 -24.91 10.41
CA ASN A 220 -4.68 -24.59 10.83
C ASN A 220 -4.20 -25.55 11.92
N GLN A 221 -5.07 -25.99 12.84
CA GLN A 221 -4.70 -27.00 13.84
C GLN A 221 -4.33 -28.34 13.19
N ALA A 222 -5.05 -28.74 12.13
CA ALA A 222 -4.66 -29.90 11.33
C ALA A 222 -3.28 -29.72 10.68
N ALA A 223 -2.98 -28.54 10.11
CA ALA A 223 -1.67 -28.26 9.53
C ALA A 223 -0.54 -28.31 10.58
N ILE A 224 -0.80 -27.80 11.78
CA ILE A 224 0.16 -27.84 12.90
C ILE A 224 0.47 -29.27 13.32
N LEU A 225 -0.57 -30.10 13.52
CA LEU A 225 -0.40 -31.52 13.84
C LEU A 225 0.41 -32.25 12.75
N ALA A 226 0.04 -32.06 11.49
CA ALA A 226 0.69 -32.69 10.35
C ALA A 226 2.16 -32.30 10.21
N PHE A 227 2.46 -31.00 10.33
CA PHE A 227 3.83 -30.49 10.25
C PHE A 227 4.70 -31.02 11.39
N THR A 228 4.20 -31.01 12.63
CA THR A 228 4.96 -31.52 13.79
C THR A 228 5.27 -33.00 13.65
N ARG A 229 4.36 -33.80 13.07
CA ARG A 229 4.64 -35.21 12.72
C ARG A 229 5.81 -35.32 11.75
N LEU A 230 5.87 -34.50 10.71
CA LEU A 230 6.98 -34.52 9.75
C LEU A 230 8.34 -34.28 10.41
N LEU A 231 8.38 -33.48 11.49
CA LEU A 231 9.59 -33.21 12.28
C LEU A 231 10.00 -34.35 13.24
N GLY A 232 9.27 -35.46 13.27
CA GLY A 232 9.52 -36.60 14.16
C GLY A 232 8.57 -36.66 15.36
N GLY A 233 7.45 -35.94 15.32
CA GLY A 233 6.37 -36.09 16.29
C GLY A 233 5.62 -37.43 16.16
N PRO A 234 4.81 -37.81 17.16
CA PRO A 234 4.02 -39.03 17.12
C PRO A 234 3.14 -39.17 15.86
N GLU A 235 3.06 -40.38 15.29
CA GLU A 235 2.18 -40.68 14.14
C GLU A 235 0.70 -40.36 14.43
N ALA A 236 0.28 -40.45 15.69
CA ALA A 236 -1.07 -40.09 16.12
C ALA A 236 -1.45 -38.63 15.75
N TYR A 237 -0.48 -37.70 15.71
CA TYR A 237 -0.74 -36.34 15.24
C TYR A 237 -1.10 -36.33 13.75
N GLY A 238 -0.41 -37.12 12.94
CA GLY A 238 -0.70 -37.29 11.51
C GLY A 238 -2.09 -37.84 11.26
N TYR A 239 -2.48 -38.90 11.98
CA TYR A 239 -3.81 -39.47 11.86
C TYR A 239 -4.91 -38.49 12.31
N LYS A 240 -4.72 -37.76 13.41
CA LYS A 240 -5.68 -36.73 13.82
C LYS A 240 -5.78 -35.58 12.81
N ALA A 241 -4.65 -35.14 12.25
CA ALA A 241 -4.65 -34.13 11.19
C ALA A 241 -5.42 -34.62 9.96
N LYS A 242 -5.23 -35.88 9.58
CA LYS A 242 -5.97 -36.54 8.50
C LYS A 242 -7.48 -36.56 8.80
N ASP A 243 -7.89 -36.97 10.00
CA ASP A 243 -9.30 -36.99 10.40
C ASP A 243 -9.96 -35.61 10.24
N ILE A 244 -9.30 -34.56 10.73
CA ILE A 244 -9.81 -33.18 10.62
C ILE A 244 -9.88 -32.74 9.16
N LEU A 245 -8.83 -33.01 8.37
CA LEU A 245 -8.81 -32.70 6.94
C LEU A 245 -9.99 -33.35 6.22
N MET A 246 -10.21 -34.66 6.45
CA MET A 246 -11.26 -35.42 5.79
C MET A 246 -12.66 -35.01 6.25
N ALA A 247 -12.84 -34.62 7.52
CA ALA A 247 -14.09 -34.05 8.00
C ALA A 247 -14.39 -32.70 7.32
N CYS A 248 -13.40 -31.81 7.22
CA CYS A 248 -13.56 -30.53 6.51
C CYS A 248 -13.72 -30.72 4.99
N ALA A 249 -13.24 -31.82 4.41
CA ALA A 249 -13.45 -32.16 3.00
C ALA A 249 -14.91 -32.50 2.67
N GLN A 250 -15.74 -32.75 3.68
CA GLN A 250 -17.19 -32.97 3.51
C GLN A 250 -18.02 -31.68 3.48
N TRP A 251 -17.44 -30.53 3.85
CA TRP A 251 -18.16 -29.26 3.85
C TRP A 251 -18.52 -28.84 2.43
N ASP A 252 -19.69 -28.22 2.23
CA ASP A 252 -20.08 -27.73 0.89
C ASP A 252 -19.06 -26.72 0.36
N PRO A 253 -18.39 -26.97 -0.80
CA PRO A 253 -17.43 -26.03 -1.37
C PRO A 253 -18.01 -24.67 -1.74
N LYS A 254 -19.34 -24.56 -1.85
CA LYS A 254 -20.08 -23.33 -2.13
C LYS A 254 -20.95 -22.87 -0.96
N GLY A 255 -20.85 -23.54 0.18
CA GLY A 255 -21.59 -23.26 1.40
C GLY A 255 -21.05 -22.06 2.17
N SER A 256 -21.15 -22.12 3.50
CA SER A 256 -20.79 -21.00 4.40
C SER A 256 -19.32 -20.59 4.35
N THR A 257 -18.46 -21.50 3.85
CA THR A 257 -17.02 -21.34 3.64
C THR A 257 -16.63 -21.26 2.17
N GLY A 258 -17.59 -21.11 1.26
CA GLY A 258 -17.32 -20.88 -0.17
C GLY A 258 -16.73 -19.48 -0.40
N TYR A 259 -15.82 -19.35 -1.36
CA TYR A 259 -15.13 -18.08 -1.60
C TYR A 259 -16.09 -16.97 -2.07
N ARG A 260 -17.14 -17.31 -2.83
CA ARG A 260 -18.16 -16.33 -3.24
C ARG A 260 -19.20 -16.01 -2.16
N TYR A 261 -19.39 -16.90 -1.18
CA TYR A 261 -20.33 -16.71 -0.08
C TYR A 261 -19.71 -15.84 1.03
N ASN A 262 -18.53 -16.25 1.50
CA ASN A 262 -17.77 -15.58 2.55
C ASN A 262 -16.27 -15.79 2.26
N ASP A 263 -15.69 -14.88 1.48
CA ASP A 263 -14.27 -14.96 1.08
C ASP A 263 -13.31 -14.93 2.28
N GLU A 264 -13.65 -14.23 3.36
CA GLU A 264 -12.88 -14.24 4.61
C GLU A 264 -12.82 -15.63 5.26
N ALA A 265 -13.81 -16.50 5.04
CA ALA A 265 -13.77 -17.91 5.46
C ALA A 265 -13.21 -18.83 4.37
N GLY A 266 -13.52 -18.57 3.10
CA GLY A 266 -13.05 -19.39 1.98
C GLY A 266 -11.56 -19.30 1.75
N MET A 267 -10.93 -18.13 1.93
CA MET A 267 -9.48 -18.00 1.84
C MET A 267 -8.75 -18.91 2.85
N PRO A 268 -8.98 -18.82 4.18
CA PRO A 268 -8.36 -19.72 5.15
C PRO A 268 -8.70 -21.18 4.93
N TYR A 269 -9.90 -21.52 4.44
CA TYR A 269 -10.18 -22.88 4.02
C TYR A 269 -9.14 -23.33 3.00
N ASN A 270 -9.02 -22.57 1.91
CA ASN A 270 -8.24 -22.97 0.74
C ASN A 270 -6.74 -23.12 1.04
N TYR A 271 -6.11 -22.15 1.72
CA TYR A 271 -4.67 -22.26 1.99
C TYR A 271 -4.35 -23.22 3.16
N TYR A 272 -5.14 -23.27 4.24
CA TYR A 272 -4.84 -24.24 5.32
C TYR A 272 -5.18 -25.68 4.92
N PHE A 273 -6.24 -25.92 4.13
CA PHE A 273 -6.52 -27.24 3.58
C PHE A 273 -5.36 -27.72 2.70
N SER A 274 -4.85 -26.85 1.81
CA SER A 274 -3.70 -27.15 0.94
C SER A 274 -2.43 -27.47 1.73
N ARG A 275 -2.17 -26.71 2.81
CA ARG A 275 -1.05 -26.95 3.74
C ARG A 275 -1.18 -28.28 4.47
N THR A 276 -2.36 -28.60 5.02
CA THR A 276 -2.60 -29.87 5.69
C THR A 276 -2.47 -31.04 4.71
N TYR A 277 -3.13 -30.97 3.54
CA TYR A 277 -3.06 -31.99 2.49
C TYR A 277 -1.61 -32.32 2.12
N THR A 278 -0.77 -31.30 1.93
CA THR A 278 0.62 -31.51 1.56
C THR A 278 1.45 -32.15 2.68
N PHE A 279 1.12 -31.92 3.95
CA PHE A 279 1.85 -32.48 5.09
C PHE A 279 1.41 -33.89 5.49
N VAL A 280 0.18 -34.31 5.17
CA VAL A 280 -0.34 -35.66 5.45
C VAL A 280 -0.46 -36.54 4.20
N ASN A 281 0.06 -36.10 3.05
CA ASN A 281 -0.17 -36.77 1.76
C ASN A 281 0.22 -38.26 1.76
N ASP A 282 1.24 -38.65 2.51
CA ASP A 282 1.70 -40.03 2.65
C ASP A 282 0.76 -40.91 3.51
N LEU A 283 -0.13 -40.32 4.30
CA LEU A 283 -1.12 -41.02 5.13
C LEU A 283 -2.49 -41.15 4.46
N LEU A 284 -2.72 -40.45 3.35
CA LEU A 284 -3.97 -40.50 2.61
C LEU A 284 -3.96 -41.70 1.64
N SER A 285 -5.03 -42.47 1.66
CA SER A 285 -5.36 -43.42 0.60
C SER A 285 -5.69 -42.71 -0.72
N ASP A 286 -5.64 -43.42 -1.84
CA ASP A 286 -5.95 -42.84 -3.15
C ASP A 286 -7.38 -42.29 -3.23
N ALA A 287 -8.34 -42.94 -2.56
CA ALA A 287 -9.72 -42.48 -2.45
C ALA A 287 -9.83 -41.18 -1.63
N GLU A 288 -9.14 -41.08 -0.49
CA GLU A 288 -9.10 -39.85 0.31
C GLU A 288 -8.43 -38.69 -0.45
N LYS A 289 -7.38 -38.98 -1.24
CA LYS A 289 -6.75 -38.00 -2.13
C LYS A 289 -7.71 -37.54 -3.22
N GLU A 290 -8.51 -38.44 -3.80
CA GLU A 290 -9.52 -38.07 -4.81
C GLU A 290 -10.58 -37.14 -4.21
N THR A 291 -11.10 -37.45 -3.02
CA THR A 291 -12.03 -36.55 -2.30
C THR A 291 -11.43 -35.15 -2.09
N CYS A 292 -10.14 -35.07 -1.71
CA CYS A 292 -9.44 -33.80 -1.57
C CYS A 292 -9.30 -33.06 -2.92
N ARG A 293 -8.96 -33.78 -4.00
CA ARG A 293 -8.86 -33.20 -5.35
C ARG A 293 -10.21 -32.64 -5.82
N ASP A 294 -11.29 -33.38 -5.63
CA ASP A 294 -12.64 -33.00 -6.08
C ASP A 294 -13.09 -31.69 -5.45
N ILE A 295 -13.02 -31.58 -4.12
CA ILE A 295 -13.47 -30.38 -3.43
C ILE A 295 -12.57 -29.18 -3.73
N MET A 296 -11.25 -29.39 -3.81
CA MET A 296 -10.31 -28.32 -4.10
C MET A 296 -10.34 -27.88 -5.56
N ARG A 297 -10.75 -28.75 -6.49
CA ARG A 297 -11.01 -28.39 -7.88
C ARG A 297 -12.18 -27.42 -8.00
N VAL A 298 -13.27 -27.64 -7.26
CA VAL A 298 -14.42 -26.71 -7.24
C VAL A 298 -14.00 -25.35 -6.69
N ARG A 299 -13.33 -25.33 -5.54
CA ARG A 299 -12.89 -24.10 -4.86
C ARG A 299 -11.85 -23.32 -5.68
N GLY A 300 -10.88 -24.03 -6.28
CA GLY A 300 -9.83 -23.43 -7.11
C GLY A 300 -10.39 -22.83 -8.40
N LYS A 301 -11.33 -23.51 -9.06
CA LYS A 301 -12.06 -22.95 -10.22
C LYS A 301 -12.85 -21.70 -9.88
N GLU A 302 -13.53 -21.68 -8.74
CA GLU A 302 -14.29 -20.51 -8.27
C GLU A 302 -13.37 -19.30 -8.04
N MET A 303 -12.24 -19.49 -7.36
CA MET A 303 -11.25 -18.44 -7.16
C MET A 303 -10.62 -17.98 -8.47
N TYR A 304 -10.17 -18.91 -9.31
CA TYR A 304 -9.52 -18.60 -10.58
C TYR A 304 -10.44 -17.84 -11.51
N ALA A 305 -11.71 -18.23 -11.65
CA ALA A 305 -12.69 -17.52 -12.47
C ALA A 305 -13.00 -16.11 -11.95
N HIS A 306 -12.89 -15.88 -10.64
CA HIS A 306 -13.05 -14.55 -10.06
C HIS A 306 -11.84 -13.65 -10.29
N LEU A 307 -10.63 -14.20 -10.21
CA LEU A 307 -9.37 -13.47 -10.24
C LEU A 307 -8.81 -13.31 -11.67
N CYS A 308 -8.76 -14.39 -12.44
CA CYS A 308 -8.13 -14.42 -13.76
C CYS A 308 -9.15 -14.14 -14.88
N PRO A 309 -8.80 -13.31 -15.89
CA PRO A 309 -7.59 -12.48 -15.99
C PRO A 309 -7.76 -11.11 -15.33
N ASN A 310 -8.94 -10.79 -14.78
CA ASN A 310 -9.33 -9.45 -14.34
C ASN A 310 -8.32 -8.78 -13.40
N HIS A 311 -7.72 -9.53 -12.48
CA HIS A 311 -6.76 -9.00 -11.50
C HIS A 311 -5.48 -8.48 -12.15
N LEU A 312 -5.12 -8.94 -13.36
CA LEU A 312 -3.96 -8.46 -14.12
C LEU A 312 -4.15 -7.05 -14.69
N TRP A 313 -5.39 -6.55 -14.73
CA TRP A 313 -5.71 -5.19 -15.18
C TRP A 313 -6.40 -4.35 -14.11
N LYS A 314 -7.15 -4.97 -13.19
CA LYS A 314 -7.90 -4.32 -12.10
C LYS A 314 -7.44 -4.84 -10.73
N PRO A 315 -6.18 -4.57 -10.32
CA PRO A 315 -5.59 -5.20 -9.14
C PRO A 315 -5.97 -4.53 -7.80
N TYR A 316 -6.64 -3.38 -7.83
CA TYR A 316 -6.95 -2.57 -6.65
C TYR A 316 -8.12 -3.08 -5.78
N SER A 317 -8.64 -4.28 -6.04
CA SER A 317 -9.61 -4.93 -5.15
C SER A 317 -8.91 -5.49 -3.93
N SER A 318 -9.23 -4.97 -2.75
CA SER A 318 -8.55 -5.31 -1.49
C SER A 318 -8.48 -6.83 -1.22
N HIS A 319 -9.62 -7.53 -1.35
CA HIS A 319 -9.66 -8.97 -1.09
C HIS A 319 -8.98 -9.77 -2.20
N SER A 320 -9.11 -9.36 -3.46
CA SER A 320 -8.48 -10.03 -4.60
C SER A 320 -6.95 -9.91 -4.56
N ASN A 321 -6.45 -8.76 -4.10
CA ASN A 321 -5.01 -8.44 -3.98
C ASN A 321 -4.28 -9.25 -2.89
N ARG A 322 -5.01 -10.03 -2.08
CA ARG A 322 -4.45 -11.08 -1.18
C ARG A 322 -4.87 -12.50 -1.57
N ALA A 323 -5.88 -12.68 -2.42
CA ALA A 323 -6.42 -14.00 -2.75
C ALA A 323 -5.58 -14.76 -3.79
N TRP A 324 -4.92 -14.04 -4.70
CA TRP A 324 -4.16 -14.65 -5.81
C TRP A 324 -3.02 -15.57 -5.33
N HIS A 325 -2.33 -15.21 -4.24
CA HIS A 325 -1.25 -16.04 -3.73
C HIS A 325 -1.75 -17.25 -2.93
N PHE A 326 -2.97 -17.19 -2.36
CA PHE A 326 -3.61 -18.39 -1.80
C PHE A 326 -4.02 -19.37 -2.89
N LEU A 327 -4.47 -18.87 -4.04
CA LEU A 327 -4.69 -19.70 -5.23
C LEU A 327 -3.36 -20.30 -5.74
N GLY A 328 -2.26 -19.55 -5.64
CA GLY A 328 -0.91 -20.06 -5.88
C GLY A 328 -0.54 -21.23 -4.96
N GLU A 329 -0.80 -21.13 -3.65
CA GLU A 329 -0.58 -22.24 -2.71
C GLU A 329 -1.41 -23.48 -3.08
N MET A 330 -2.68 -23.32 -3.47
CA MET A 330 -3.51 -24.44 -3.97
C MET A 330 -2.90 -25.06 -5.22
N GLY A 331 -2.47 -24.24 -6.18
CA GLY A 331 -1.83 -24.69 -7.41
C GLY A 331 -0.57 -25.52 -7.15
N ILE A 332 0.28 -25.09 -6.21
CA ILE A 332 1.48 -25.84 -5.82
C ILE A 332 1.12 -27.16 -5.13
N ALA A 333 0.15 -27.13 -4.21
CA ALA A 333 -0.25 -28.35 -3.49
C ALA A 333 -0.77 -29.43 -4.46
N PHE A 334 -1.60 -29.06 -5.44
CA PHE A 334 -2.26 -30.00 -6.36
C PHE A 334 -1.62 -30.06 -7.76
N LEU A 335 -0.39 -29.58 -7.94
CA LEU A 335 0.30 -29.61 -9.22
C LEU A 335 0.45 -31.06 -9.71
N GLY A 336 0.03 -31.31 -10.96
CA GLY A 336 -0.01 -32.65 -11.56
C GLY A 336 -1.13 -33.57 -11.05
N GLU A 337 -1.94 -33.11 -10.09
CA GLU A 337 -3.04 -33.88 -9.48
C GLU A 337 -4.41 -33.31 -9.86
N ILE A 338 -4.52 -31.98 -9.99
CA ILE A 338 -5.68 -31.30 -10.58
C ILE A 338 -5.25 -30.71 -11.92
N PRO A 339 -5.95 -31.00 -13.04
CA PRO A 339 -5.54 -30.53 -14.37
C PRO A 339 -5.35 -29.01 -14.49
N GLU A 340 -6.17 -28.24 -13.78
CA GLU A 340 -6.12 -26.77 -13.81
C GLU A 340 -5.07 -26.15 -12.88
N ALA A 341 -4.42 -26.92 -11.99
CA ALA A 341 -3.54 -26.39 -10.96
C ALA A 341 -2.31 -25.65 -11.53
N GLU A 342 -1.80 -26.09 -12.67
CA GLU A 342 -0.67 -25.43 -13.34
C GLU A 342 -1.02 -24.00 -13.75
N ASP A 343 -2.24 -23.77 -14.27
CA ASP A 343 -2.70 -22.43 -14.65
C ASP A 343 -2.85 -21.52 -13.42
N TRP A 344 -3.20 -22.08 -12.27
CA TRP A 344 -3.30 -21.33 -11.01
C TRP A 344 -1.93 -20.83 -10.54
N VAL A 345 -0.90 -21.68 -10.58
CA VAL A 345 0.49 -21.29 -10.28
C VAL A 345 0.98 -20.26 -11.30
N TRP A 346 0.76 -20.53 -12.59
CA TRP A 346 1.18 -19.64 -13.67
C TRP A 346 0.56 -18.25 -13.55
N PHE A 347 -0.73 -18.18 -13.22
CA PHE A 347 -1.44 -16.93 -12.96
C PHE A 347 -0.88 -16.21 -11.73
N ALA A 348 -0.71 -16.90 -10.61
CA ALA A 348 -0.17 -16.29 -9.38
C ALA A 348 1.23 -15.69 -9.62
N MET A 349 2.08 -16.36 -10.38
CA MET A 349 3.41 -15.82 -10.70
C MET A 349 3.34 -14.65 -11.68
N ASN A 350 2.41 -14.64 -12.64
CA ASN A 350 2.21 -13.46 -13.49
C ASN A 350 1.68 -12.27 -12.69
N VAL A 351 0.85 -12.50 -11.67
CA VAL A 351 0.46 -11.44 -10.73
C VAL A 351 1.69 -10.89 -9.98
N PHE A 352 2.50 -11.77 -9.40
CA PHE A 352 3.70 -11.39 -8.65
C PHE A 352 4.71 -10.57 -9.47
N TYR A 353 5.03 -11.01 -10.69
CA TYR A 353 6.01 -10.34 -11.53
C TYR A 353 5.49 -9.04 -12.13
N ASN A 354 4.23 -9.02 -12.61
CA ASN A 354 3.78 -7.93 -13.46
C ASN A 354 2.97 -6.85 -12.76
N VAL A 355 2.23 -7.17 -11.69
CA VAL A 355 1.31 -6.21 -11.06
C VAL A 355 1.54 -6.04 -9.57
N TYR A 356 2.05 -7.04 -8.85
CA TYR A 356 2.12 -6.97 -7.38
C TYR A 356 3.49 -6.48 -6.87
N PRO A 357 3.56 -5.63 -5.82
CA PRO A 357 2.45 -5.00 -5.11
C PRO A 357 1.94 -3.72 -5.80
N VAL A 358 0.65 -3.40 -5.59
CA VAL A 358 -0.04 -2.29 -6.30
C VAL A 358 -0.30 -1.04 -5.47
N TRP A 359 -0.23 -1.14 -4.14
CA TRP A 359 -0.47 0.01 -3.26
C TRP A 359 0.83 0.72 -2.88
N SER A 360 1.85 0.60 -3.73
CA SER A 360 3.23 0.92 -3.42
C SER A 360 3.96 1.42 -4.65
N ASP A 361 5.16 1.92 -4.39
CA ASP A 361 6.22 2.24 -5.34
C ASP A 361 7.49 1.44 -4.99
N ASP A 362 8.57 1.67 -5.72
CA ASP A 362 9.85 1.02 -5.44
C ASP A 362 10.59 1.61 -4.21
N ASP A 363 10.13 2.77 -3.69
CA ASP A 363 10.67 3.42 -2.49
C ASP A 363 10.30 2.71 -1.18
N GLY A 364 9.37 1.75 -1.25
CA GLY A 364 8.92 0.94 -0.12
C GLY A 364 7.64 1.45 0.56
N GLY A 365 7.02 2.50 0.04
CA GLY A 365 5.85 3.13 0.64
C GLY A 365 4.57 2.28 0.50
N TRP A 366 3.57 2.52 1.36
CA TRP A 366 2.24 1.92 1.23
C TRP A 366 1.10 2.94 1.33
N HIS A 367 0.35 3.11 0.24
CA HIS A 367 -0.76 4.06 0.12
C HIS A 367 -1.85 3.85 1.18
N GLU A 368 -2.24 2.60 1.45
CA GLU A 368 -3.37 2.29 2.35
C GLU A 368 -3.07 2.50 3.86
N GLY A 369 -1.85 2.93 4.21
CA GLY A 369 -1.41 3.16 5.59
C GLY A 369 -0.95 1.90 6.33
N ILE A 370 -0.37 2.08 7.51
CA ILE A 370 0.39 1.03 8.21
C ILE A 370 -0.44 -0.21 8.57
N SER A 371 -1.72 -0.02 8.89
CA SER A 371 -2.60 -1.12 9.34
C SER A 371 -2.84 -2.10 8.19
N TYR A 372 -3.12 -1.55 7.00
CA TYR A 372 -3.31 -2.33 5.79
C TYR A 372 -1.98 -2.85 5.24
N TRP A 373 -0.90 -2.07 5.30
CA TRP A 373 0.44 -2.54 4.99
C TRP A 373 0.81 -3.79 5.80
N SER A 374 0.76 -3.71 7.13
CA SER A 374 1.06 -4.85 8.01
C SER A 374 0.14 -6.04 7.73
N SER A 375 -1.17 -5.80 7.58
CA SER A 375 -2.16 -6.85 7.28
C SER A 375 -1.83 -7.60 5.97
N TYR A 376 -1.52 -6.88 4.90
CA TYR A 376 -1.21 -7.48 3.59
C TYR A 376 0.13 -8.18 3.61
N GLN A 377 1.16 -7.47 4.07
CA GLN A 377 2.52 -7.96 4.00
C GLN A 377 2.73 -9.19 4.89
N ASN A 378 2.09 -9.27 6.05
CA ASN A 378 2.14 -10.51 6.86
C ASN A 378 1.65 -11.73 6.05
N ARG A 379 0.54 -11.62 5.31
CA ARG A 379 0.02 -12.75 4.51
C ARG A 379 0.85 -13.02 3.27
N PHE A 380 1.35 -11.98 2.62
CA PHE A 380 2.25 -12.12 1.48
C PHE A 380 3.56 -12.82 1.88
N THR A 381 4.10 -12.58 3.08
CA THR A 381 5.35 -13.22 3.50
C THR A 381 5.25 -14.75 3.55
N TRP A 382 4.06 -15.32 3.74
CA TRP A 382 3.86 -16.77 3.60
C TRP A 382 4.10 -17.23 2.16
N TRP A 383 3.57 -16.47 1.20
CA TRP A 383 3.84 -16.72 -0.21
C TRP A 383 5.32 -16.53 -0.56
N ALA A 384 5.97 -15.50 -0.01
CA ALA A 384 7.41 -15.30 -0.18
C ALA A 384 8.24 -16.49 0.33
N ASP A 385 7.84 -17.10 1.45
CA ASP A 385 8.46 -18.32 1.97
C ASP A 385 8.23 -19.51 1.02
N VAL A 386 6.99 -19.69 0.55
CA VAL A 386 6.65 -20.76 -0.42
C VAL A 386 7.41 -20.57 -1.74
N MET A 387 7.48 -19.36 -2.28
CA MET A 387 8.22 -19.07 -3.52
C MET A 387 9.71 -19.39 -3.39
N ARG A 388 10.31 -19.02 -2.25
CA ARG A 388 11.73 -19.28 -1.98
C ARG A 388 12.01 -20.78 -1.98
N GLU A 389 11.20 -21.55 -1.28
CA GLU A 389 11.43 -22.99 -1.10
C GLU A 389 11.02 -23.82 -2.31
N ALA A 390 9.83 -23.58 -2.87
CA ALA A 390 9.28 -24.39 -3.95
C ALA A 390 9.79 -23.99 -5.34
N MET A 391 10.20 -22.73 -5.54
CA MET A 391 10.52 -22.20 -6.87
C MET A 391 11.89 -21.51 -6.95
N ALA A 392 12.64 -21.45 -5.85
CA ALA A 392 13.91 -20.73 -5.76
C ALA A 392 13.78 -19.26 -6.20
N ILE A 393 12.68 -18.60 -5.81
CA ILE A 393 12.41 -17.18 -6.10
C ILE A 393 12.37 -16.42 -4.78
N ASN A 394 13.26 -15.45 -4.60
CA ASN A 394 13.27 -14.58 -3.44
C ASN A 394 12.47 -13.31 -3.71
N ALA A 395 11.36 -13.12 -2.98
CA ALA A 395 10.55 -11.91 -3.09
C ALA A 395 11.31 -10.62 -2.77
N PHE A 396 12.34 -10.71 -1.92
CA PHE A 396 13.11 -9.56 -1.43
C PHE A 396 14.17 -9.07 -2.42
N ASP A 397 14.33 -9.73 -3.56
CA ASP A 397 15.12 -9.22 -4.68
C ASP A 397 14.35 -8.14 -5.48
N LYS A 398 13.03 -8.08 -5.31
CA LYS A 398 12.18 -7.06 -5.94
C LYS A 398 12.38 -5.69 -5.26
N PRO A 399 12.54 -4.58 -6.01
CA PRO A 399 12.90 -3.28 -5.44
C PRO A 399 12.05 -2.83 -4.25
N TYR A 400 10.72 -2.85 -4.37
CA TYR A 400 9.81 -2.55 -3.25
C TYR A 400 10.16 -3.32 -1.96
N TYR A 401 10.38 -4.64 -2.05
CA TYR A 401 10.61 -5.47 -0.86
C TYR A 401 11.97 -5.24 -0.22
N ALA A 402 12.95 -4.72 -0.97
CA ALA A 402 14.23 -4.29 -0.42
C ALA A 402 14.11 -2.98 0.39
N GLN A 403 13.04 -2.21 0.19
CA GLN A 403 12.81 -0.92 0.85
C GLN A 403 11.65 -0.93 1.86
N ALA A 404 10.76 -1.92 1.79
CA ALA A 404 9.48 -1.92 2.50
C ALA A 404 9.58 -1.68 4.02
N GLY A 405 10.63 -2.16 4.69
CA GLY A 405 10.81 -1.96 6.13
C GLY A 405 11.06 -0.51 6.54
N TYR A 406 11.58 0.32 5.63
CA TYR A 406 11.81 1.75 5.92
C TYR A 406 10.50 2.52 6.10
N TYR A 407 9.41 2.10 5.44
CA TYR A 407 8.10 2.71 5.65
C TYR A 407 7.70 2.73 7.13
N ALA A 408 7.83 1.59 7.82
CA ALA A 408 7.54 1.51 9.25
C ALA A 408 8.54 2.28 10.12
N MET A 409 9.83 2.29 9.76
CA MET A 409 10.86 3.00 10.54
C MET A 409 10.65 4.51 10.54
N TYR A 410 10.34 5.10 9.37
CA TYR A 410 10.15 6.54 9.24
C TYR A 410 8.77 7.02 9.69
N LEU A 411 7.71 6.24 9.44
CA LEU A 411 6.36 6.60 9.90
C LEU A 411 6.17 6.34 11.39
N THR A 412 6.68 5.22 11.91
CA THR A 412 6.53 4.80 13.31
C THR A 412 7.87 4.50 13.98
N PRO A 413 8.79 5.48 14.16
CA PRO A 413 10.03 5.27 14.91
C PRO A 413 9.75 4.70 16.32
N PRO A 414 10.73 4.03 16.95
CA PRO A 414 10.54 3.39 18.25
C PRO A 414 9.88 4.34 19.26
N GLY A 415 8.91 3.81 20.02
CA GLY A 415 8.15 4.59 20.99
C GLY A 415 6.99 5.43 20.43
N LYS A 416 6.83 5.56 19.10
CA LYS A 416 5.70 6.34 18.54
C LYS A 416 4.34 5.72 18.85
N VAL A 417 3.36 6.57 19.17
CA VAL A 417 1.93 6.24 19.28
C VAL A 417 1.11 6.92 18.19
N GLY A 418 0.11 6.21 17.66
CA GLY A 418 -0.73 6.65 16.54
C GLY A 418 0.02 6.67 15.21
N ALA A 419 -0.41 5.85 14.25
CA ALA A 419 0.38 5.56 13.06
C ALA A 419 0.02 6.40 11.82
N GLY A 420 -0.20 7.70 12.02
CA GLY A 420 -0.29 8.67 10.91
C GLY A 420 -1.56 8.57 10.07
N LEU A 421 -1.37 8.11 8.84
CA LEU A 421 -2.35 8.13 7.76
C LEU A 421 -2.94 6.73 7.53
N GLY A 422 -4.05 6.69 6.81
CA GLY A 422 -4.74 5.48 6.40
C GLY A 422 -5.68 4.90 7.46
N ASP A 423 -6.55 4.01 7.02
CA ASP A 423 -7.59 3.44 7.87
C ASP A 423 -7.02 2.64 9.06
N LEU A 424 -7.75 2.60 10.20
CA LEU A 424 -7.41 1.87 11.43
C LEU A 424 -6.08 2.24 12.13
N ASN A 425 -5.42 3.34 11.76
CA ASN A 425 -4.08 3.66 12.23
C ASN A 425 -4.03 4.22 13.67
N ALA A 426 -5.11 4.84 14.15
CA ALA A 426 -5.08 5.71 15.34
C ALA A 426 -4.60 5.03 16.64
N SER A 427 -4.85 3.74 16.80
CA SER A 427 -4.42 2.94 17.96
C SER A 427 -3.11 2.18 17.74
N LYS A 428 -2.46 2.33 16.59
CA LYS A 428 -1.25 1.59 16.24
C LYS A 428 -0.01 2.42 16.59
N GLY A 429 0.95 1.79 17.24
CA GLY A 429 2.28 2.36 17.50
C GLY A 429 3.37 1.49 16.89
N ALA A 430 4.63 1.84 17.13
CA ALA A 430 5.79 1.15 16.57
C ALA A 430 5.77 -0.38 16.82
N SER A 431 5.36 -0.81 18.01
CA SER A 431 5.29 -2.23 18.41
C SER A 431 4.24 -3.06 17.67
N TYR A 432 3.24 -2.42 17.05
CA TYR A 432 2.27 -3.11 16.17
C TYR A 432 2.98 -3.78 14.99
N ASN A 433 4.08 -3.19 14.52
CA ASN A 433 4.85 -3.67 13.37
C ASN A 433 5.90 -4.74 13.75
N ARG A 434 6.03 -5.11 15.03
CA ARG A 434 7.08 -6.02 15.52
C ARG A 434 7.12 -7.35 14.76
N SER A 435 5.95 -7.95 14.52
CA SER A 435 5.86 -9.23 13.80
C SER A 435 6.37 -9.12 12.36
N ILE A 436 5.84 -8.17 11.59
CA ILE A 436 6.20 -8.03 10.18
C ILE A 436 7.64 -7.56 10.00
N MET A 437 8.12 -6.67 10.87
CA MET A 437 9.50 -6.19 10.81
C MET A 437 10.51 -7.27 11.22
N SER A 438 10.16 -8.17 12.14
CA SER A 438 11.00 -9.35 12.44
C SER A 438 11.17 -10.23 11.20
N THR A 439 10.07 -10.45 10.47
CA THR A 439 10.08 -11.20 9.21
C THR A 439 10.91 -10.47 8.16
N PHE A 440 10.69 -9.18 7.95
CA PHE A 440 11.40 -8.40 6.93
C PHE A 440 12.89 -8.32 7.20
N ALA A 441 13.30 -8.04 8.45
CA ALA A 441 14.72 -8.02 8.83
C ALA A 441 15.41 -9.35 8.48
N ALA A 442 14.81 -10.48 8.89
CA ALA A 442 15.36 -11.81 8.61
C ALA A 442 15.32 -12.19 7.13
N GLN A 443 14.28 -11.84 6.38
CA GLN A 443 14.14 -12.20 4.97
C GLN A 443 15.07 -11.40 4.05
N ALA A 444 15.22 -10.10 4.33
CA ALA A 444 16.06 -9.19 3.57
C ALA A 444 17.51 -9.14 4.08
N GLN A 445 17.79 -9.75 5.24
CA GLN A 445 19.06 -9.64 5.95
C GLN A 445 19.47 -8.18 6.19
N ASN A 446 18.48 -7.32 6.52
CA ASN A 446 18.70 -5.88 6.67
C ASN A 446 19.04 -5.52 8.14
N PRO A 447 20.25 -5.00 8.41
CA PRO A 447 20.70 -4.74 9.78
C PRO A 447 20.01 -3.54 10.44
N HIS A 448 19.54 -2.55 9.67
CA HIS A 448 18.77 -1.42 10.21
C HIS A 448 17.37 -1.84 10.65
N TRP A 449 16.75 -2.72 9.88
CA TRP A 449 15.44 -3.28 10.25
C TRP A 449 15.55 -4.16 11.49
N GLN A 450 16.64 -4.92 11.62
CA GLN A 450 16.92 -5.68 12.85
C GLN A 450 17.10 -4.76 14.06
N TRP A 451 17.85 -3.66 13.92
CA TRP A 451 17.97 -2.67 15.00
C TRP A 451 16.60 -2.13 15.42
N TYR A 452 15.73 -1.81 14.46
CA TYR A 452 14.37 -1.33 14.74
C TYR A 452 13.55 -2.38 15.50
N VAL A 453 13.62 -3.65 15.08
CA VAL A 453 12.99 -4.79 15.77
C VAL A 453 13.46 -4.89 17.22
N ASP A 454 14.75 -4.73 17.47
CA ASP A 454 15.32 -4.77 18.82
C ASP A 454 14.78 -3.64 19.69
N GLN A 455 14.67 -2.42 19.16
CA GLN A 455 14.12 -1.28 19.91
C GLN A 455 12.63 -1.41 20.26
N ILE A 456 11.86 -2.18 19.49
CA ILE A 456 10.41 -2.38 19.73
C ILE A 456 10.09 -3.68 20.48
N GLY A 457 11.08 -4.26 21.16
CA GLY A 457 10.93 -5.41 22.05
C GLY A 457 11.55 -6.72 21.53
N GLY A 458 12.43 -6.65 20.53
CA GLY A 458 13.14 -7.80 19.97
C GLY A 458 12.35 -8.59 18.93
N PRO A 459 12.96 -9.62 18.31
CA PRO A 459 12.27 -10.47 17.36
C PRO A 459 10.98 -11.06 17.93
N LYS A 460 9.94 -11.15 17.11
CA LYS A 460 8.70 -11.87 17.42
C LYS A 460 8.55 -13.01 16.42
N SER A 461 8.71 -14.24 16.90
CA SER A 461 8.46 -15.42 16.08
C SER A 461 6.98 -15.50 15.72
N GLU A 462 6.67 -15.89 14.49
CA GLU A 462 5.33 -16.34 14.16
C GLU A 462 5.02 -17.64 14.90
N GLY A 463 3.74 -17.93 15.12
CA GLY A 463 3.36 -19.18 15.76
C GLY A 463 3.66 -20.40 14.88
N HIS A 464 3.88 -21.53 15.54
CA HIS A 464 3.81 -22.86 14.96
C HIS A 464 4.81 -23.12 13.82
N TYR A 465 4.37 -23.75 12.72
CA TYR A 465 5.24 -24.21 11.65
C TYR A 465 5.91 -23.06 10.88
N ILE A 466 5.25 -21.89 10.75
CA ILE A 466 5.89 -20.72 10.13
C ILE A 466 7.02 -20.20 11.01
N GLY A 467 6.81 -20.14 12.34
CA GLY A 467 7.84 -19.79 13.31
C GLY A 467 9.04 -20.72 13.23
N PHE A 468 8.79 -22.04 13.23
CA PHE A 468 9.84 -23.05 13.10
C PHE A 468 10.62 -22.91 11.79
N MET A 469 9.93 -22.76 10.66
CA MET A 469 10.59 -22.59 9.36
C MET A 469 11.43 -21.31 9.26
N ARG A 470 11.03 -20.23 9.95
CA ARG A 470 11.78 -18.97 9.95
C ARG A 470 12.89 -18.94 10.99
N GLY A 471 12.76 -19.69 12.09
CA GLY A 471 13.76 -19.76 13.16
C GLY A 471 15.07 -20.43 12.74
N SER A 472 15.06 -21.24 11.66
CA SER A 472 16.27 -21.86 11.10
C SER A 472 17.15 -20.89 10.29
N ARG A 473 16.67 -19.65 10.05
CA ARG A 473 17.38 -18.67 9.22
C ARG A 473 18.54 -18.02 9.97
N ALA A 474 19.51 -17.53 9.20
CA ALA A 474 20.63 -16.77 9.71
C ALA A 474 20.16 -15.54 10.50
N LYS A 475 20.74 -15.36 11.69
CA LYS A 475 20.50 -14.19 12.52
C LYS A 475 21.10 -12.95 11.86
N VAL A 476 20.40 -11.84 11.97
CA VAL A 476 20.86 -10.54 11.48
C VAL A 476 21.49 -9.79 12.64
N MET A 477 22.64 -9.17 12.42
CA MET A 477 23.26 -8.29 13.41
C MET A 477 22.68 -6.88 13.27
N PRO A 478 22.19 -6.24 14.35
CA PRO A 478 21.59 -4.92 14.27
C PRO A 478 22.63 -3.82 13.97
N LYS A 479 22.23 -2.83 13.15
CA LYS A 479 22.99 -1.59 12.91
C LYS A 479 22.10 -0.38 13.17
N SER A 480 22.55 0.51 14.07
CA SER A 480 21.89 1.79 14.35
C SER A 480 21.68 2.60 13.06
N PRO A 481 20.51 3.24 12.85
CA PRO A 481 20.20 3.97 11.63
C PRO A 481 20.70 5.43 11.65
N GLN A 482 21.75 5.75 12.42
CA GLN A 482 22.29 7.10 12.51
C GLN A 482 23.00 7.57 11.22
N ASP A 483 23.39 6.62 10.37
CA ASP A 483 23.93 6.86 9.03
C ASP A 483 22.84 7.08 7.98
N LEU A 484 21.56 6.91 8.34
CA LEU A 484 20.43 7.21 7.46
C LEU A 484 19.96 8.66 7.65
N PRO A 485 19.42 9.30 6.59
CA PRO A 485 18.73 10.58 6.74
C PRO A 485 17.60 10.47 7.77
N ALA A 486 17.38 11.51 8.58
CA ALA A 486 16.28 11.52 9.55
C ALA A 486 14.90 11.60 8.86
N SER A 487 14.86 12.13 7.65
CA SER A 487 13.62 12.39 6.90
C SER A 487 13.64 11.64 5.58
N ARG A 488 12.47 11.24 5.11
CA ARG A 488 12.35 10.43 3.88
C ARG A 488 11.08 10.75 3.11
N LEU A 489 11.23 10.79 1.79
CA LEU A 489 10.15 10.81 0.81
C LEU A 489 9.88 9.37 0.32
N PHE A 490 8.60 9.03 0.22
CA PHE A 490 8.10 7.90 -0.55
C PHE A 490 7.30 8.47 -1.70
N GLN A 491 7.97 8.68 -2.84
CA GLN A 491 7.52 9.60 -3.88
C GLN A 491 6.31 9.06 -4.63
N GLY A 492 6.35 7.80 -5.03
CA GLY A 492 5.28 7.17 -5.80
C GLY A 492 3.99 6.97 -5.01
N ILE A 493 4.02 6.94 -3.68
CA ILE A 493 2.81 7.04 -2.84
C ILE A 493 2.50 8.47 -2.37
N GLY A 494 3.40 9.42 -2.63
CA GLY A 494 3.27 10.84 -2.28
C GLY A 494 3.13 11.08 -0.78
N GLN A 495 4.03 10.50 0.02
CA GLN A 495 4.10 10.73 1.46
C GLN A 495 5.54 11.08 1.89
N ALA A 496 5.68 12.10 2.73
CA ALA A 496 6.95 12.49 3.31
C ALA A 496 6.87 12.47 4.84
N TYR A 497 7.93 11.98 5.48
CA TYR A 497 8.06 11.97 6.93
C TYR A 497 9.31 12.76 7.32
N LEU A 498 9.09 13.94 7.89
CA LEU A 498 10.14 14.83 8.34
C LEU A 498 10.37 14.57 9.82
N ASN A 499 11.57 14.12 10.21
CA ASN A 499 11.91 13.85 11.60
C ASN A 499 13.14 14.63 12.03
N THR A 500 13.20 14.97 13.32
CA THR A 500 14.46 15.39 13.93
C THR A 500 15.42 14.20 14.10
N GLN A 501 14.89 13.01 14.35
CA GLN A 501 15.60 11.72 14.39
C GLN A 501 14.61 10.53 14.39
N ILE A 502 15.08 9.34 14.04
CA ILE A 502 14.27 8.11 13.94
C ILE A 502 14.64 7.03 14.98
N LEU A 503 15.42 7.41 16.00
CA LEU A 503 15.89 6.54 17.07
C LEU A 503 14.83 6.33 18.16
N ASN A 504 14.17 7.41 18.58
CA ASN A 504 13.18 7.40 19.64
C ASN A 504 12.17 8.54 19.48
N ALA A 505 10.89 8.22 19.30
CA ALA A 505 9.82 9.19 19.13
C ALA A 505 9.59 10.06 20.38
N GLN A 506 9.95 9.59 21.58
CA GLN A 506 9.89 10.40 22.79
C GLN A 506 10.82 11.61 22.72
N ASP A 507 11.91 11.54 21.95
CA ASP A 507 12.92 12.59 21.78
C ASP A 507 12.92 13.19 20.37
N SER A 508 11.83 13.01 19.63
CA SER A 508 11.72 13.44 18.24
C SER A 508 10.49 14.30 18.01
N VAL A 509 10.62 15.24 17.07
CA VAL A 509 9.48 15.92 16.44
C VAL A 509 9.33 15.34 15.05
N GLN A 510 8.11 14.95 14.70
CA GLN A 510 7.78 14.40 13.39
C GLN A 510 6.63 15.17 12.75
N VAL A 511 6.85 15.57 11.50
CA VAL A 511 5.82 16.05 10.59
C VAL A 511 5.53 14.96 9.57
N VAL A 512 4.25 14.62 9.40
CA VAL A 512 3.80 13.72 8.33
C VAL A 512 3.09 14.55 7.28
N PHE A 513 3.43 14.39 6.01
CA PHE A 513 2.80 15.10 4.88
C PHE A 513 2.35 14.11 3.81
N LYS A 514 1.18 14.38 3.20
CA LYS A 514 0.65 13.60 2.07
C LYS A 514 0.21 14.50 0.93
N SER A 515 0.71 14.23 -0.27
CA SER A 515 0.10 14.67 -1.53
C SER A 515 0.34 13.59 -2.59
N SER A 516 -0.68 12.79 -2.87
CA SER A 516 -0.52 11.44 -3.42
C SER A 516 -1.07 11.26 -4.84
N PRO A 517 -0.29 10.63 -5.75
CA PRO A 517 -0.76 10.31 -7.10
C PRO A 517 -1.82 9.19 -7.11
N PHE A 518 -1.91 8.40 -6.03
CA PHE A 518 -3.01 7.47 -5.80
C PHE A 518 -4.34 8.16 -5.47
N GLY A 519 -4.28 9.47 -5.21
CA GLY A 519 -5.38 10.28 -4.75
C GLY A 519 -5.89 9.91 -3.37
N THR A 520 -7.20 9.82 -3.21
CA THR A 520 -7.85 9.48 -1.93
C THR A 520 -8.42 8.07 -1.93
N GLN A 521 -8.10 7.23 -2.92
CA GLN A 521 -8.77 5.95 -3.10
C GLN A 521 -8.52 4.94 -1.95
N SER A 522 -9.44 3.98 -1.83
CA SER A 522 -9.35 2.86 -0.88
C SER A 522 -9.18 3.30 0.58
N HIS A 523 -8.14 2.84 1.28
CA HIS A 523 -7.89 3.09 2.70
C HIS A 523 -6.92 4.25 2.97
N GLY A 524 -6.24 4.79 1.96
CA GLY A 524 -5.39 5.99 2.04
C GLY A 524 -6.17 7.26 1.66
N TYR A 525 -7.29 7.50 2.33
CA TYR A 525 -8.32 8.46 1.91
C TYR A 525 -8.10 9.89 2.40
N GLU A 526 -7.01 10.15 3.12
CA GLU A 526 -6.66 11.50 3.53
C GLU A 526 -6.50 12.42 2.31
N ALA A 527 -7.12 13.60 2.38
CA ALA A 527 -7.00 14.63 1.37
C ALA A 527 -5.52 15.01 1.16
N ASN A 528 -5.15 15.28 -0.10
CA ASN A 528 -3.81 15.71 -0.46
C ASN A 528 -3.50 17.09 0.12
N ASN A 529 -2.21 17.38 0.32
CA ASN A 529 -1.68 18.46 1.14
C ASN A 529 -2.10 18.43 2.62
N SER A 530 -2.48 17.26 3.14
CA SER A 530 -2.69 17.10 4.58
C SER A 530 -1.36 16.94 5.30
N PHE A 531 -1.30 17.48 6.52
CA PHE A 531 -0.16 17.28 7.41
C PHE A 531 -0.60 16.91 8.82
N LEU A 532 0.32 16.35 9.60
CA LEU A 532 0.12 15.96 10.99
C LEU A 532 1.39 16.29 11.78
N LEU A 533 1.27 16.55 13.09
CA LEU A 533 2.38 16.96 13.95
C LEU A 533 2.43 16.12 15.24
N TRP A 534 3.54 15.40 15.39
CA TRP A 534 3.92 14.75 16.63
C TRP A 534 5.13 15.44 17.22
N ALA A 535 5.17 15.52 18.54
CA ALA A 535 6.36 15.94 19.23
C ALA A 535 6.50 15.23 20.56
N TYR A 536 7.71 14.71 20.78
CA TYR A 536 8.15 14.16 22.04
C TYR A 536 7.21 13.09 22.62
N GLY A 537 6.76 12.18 21.76
CA GLY A 537 5.82 11.11 22.10
C GLY A 537 4.34 11.53 22.09
N GLU A 538 4.02 12.81 21.96
CA GLU A 538 2.64 13.32 21.98
C GLU A 538 2.08 13.64 20.59
N ARG A 539 0.76 13.48 20.47
CA ARG A 539 -0.02 13.82 19.28
C ARG A 539 -0.59 15.23 19.43
N LEU A 540 -0.04 16.19 18.69
CA LEU A 540 -0.48 17.59 18.75
C LEU A 540 -1.54 17.85 17.68
N LEU A 541 -1.18 17.74 16.41
CA LEU A 541 -2.12 17.88 15.29
C LEU A 541 -2.35 16.52 14.63
N ILE A 542 -3.61 16.09 14.64
CA ILE A 542 -4.00 14.72 14.30
C ILE A 542 -4.84 14.67 13.02
N ARG A 543 -5.01 13.46 12.50
CA ARG A 543 -6.17 13.15 11.66
C ARG A 543 -7.32 12.88 12.62
N SER A 544 -8.49 13.44 12.35
CA SER A 544 -9.65 13.23 13.21
C SER A 544 -10.51 12.03 12.80
N GLY A 545 -11.27 11.52 13.76
CA GLY A 545 -12.27 10.47 13.59
C GLY A 545 -11.75 9.05 13.86
N TYR A 546 -12.69 8.14 14.15
CA TYR A 546 -12.39 6.75 14.45
C TYR A 546 -13.32 5.81 13.70
N ARG A 547 -12.76 4.80 13.01
CA ARG A 547 -13.57 3.88 12.20
C ARG A 547 -14.49 3.02 13.08
N ASP A 548 -15.77 3.32 13.05
CA ASP A 548 -16.85 2.57 13.68
C ASP A 548 -17.24 1.32 12.88
N SER A 549 -17.40 1.46 11.58
CA SER A 549 -17.62 0.36 10.66
C SER A 549 -17.16 0.82 9.30
N TYR A 550 -16.57 -0.09 8.54
CA TYR A 550 -16.27 0.22 7.15
C TYR A 550 -17.55 0.62 6.41
N GLY A 551 -17.52 1.78 5.77
CA GLY A 551 -18.62 2.32 4.97
C GLY A 551 -19.82 2.86 5.76
N SER A 552 -19.70 3.04 7.08
CA SER A 552 -20.70 3.78 7.86
C SER A 552 -20.81 5.24 7.41
N ASP A 553 -21.83 5.96 7.87
CA ASP A 553 -21.98 7.37 7.52
C ASP A 553 -20.87 8.23 8.14
N HIS A 554 -20.40 7.93 9.36
CA HIS A 554 -19.22 8.60 9.92
C HIS A 554 -17.97 8.35 9.06
N HIS A 555 -17.73 7.10 8.66
CA HIS A 555 -16.57 6.77 7.85
C HIS A 555 -16.61 7.48 6.49
N LYS A 556 -17.74 7.40 5.78
CA LYS A 556 -17.89 7.99 4.43
C LYS A 556 -17.97 9.52 4.43
N ASN A 557 -18.67 10.10 5.40
CA ASN A 557 -19.07 11.50 5.36
C ASN A 557 -18.23 12.39 6.27
N TRP A 558 -17.53 11.82 7.27
CA TRP A 558 -16.50 12.52 8.04
C TRP A 558 -15.10 12.09 7.62
N MET A 559 -14.70 10.84 7.88
CA MET A 559 -13.29 10.42 7.79
C MET A 559 -12.68 10.51 6.38
N TRP A 560 -13.48 10.30 5.33
CA TRP A 560 -13.04 10.41 3.93
C TRP A 560 -13.04 11.85 3.39
N SER A 561 -13.44 12.82 4.20
CA SER A 561 -13.57 14.22 3.77
C SER A 561 -12.33 15.05 4.14
N THR A 562 -12.08 16.11 3.38
CA THR A 562 -10.99 17.08 3.65
C THR A 562 -11.11 17.71 5.02
N ARG A 563 -12.33 17.99 5.50
CA ARG A 563 -12.58 18.56 6.84
C ARG A 563 -12.23 17.64 8.02
N SER A 564 -11.73 16.42 7.78
CA SER A 564 -11.28 15.51 8.86
C SER A 564 -9.77 15.51 9.08
N VAL A 565 -9.02 16.26 8.29
CA VAL A 565 -7.56 16.34 8.31
C VAL A 565 -7.10 17.80 8.33
N ASN A 566 -5.87 18.07 8.79
CA ASN A 566 -5.34 19.44 8.81
C ASN A 566 -5.10 19.92 7.37
N ASN A 567 -6.06 20.66 6.83
CA ASN A 567 -6.20 20.96 5.40
C ASN A 567 -7.20 22.11 5.19
N ILE A 568 -7.47 22.49 3.95
CA ILE A 568 -8.30 23.64 3.58
C ILE A 568 -9.51 23.18 2.79
N THR A 569 -10.71 23.61 3.19
CA THR A 569 -11.90 23.55 2.35
C THR A 569 -12.16 24.91 1.71
N VAL A 570 -12.94 24.91 0.62
CA VAL A 570 -13.30 26.12 -0.12
C VAL A 570 -14.81 26.17 -0.24
N ASN A 571 -15.44 27.22 0.31
CA ASN A 571 -16.90 27.33 0.43
C ASN A 571 -17.53 26.06 1.06
N GLY A 572 -16.88 25.49 2.07
CA GLY A 572 -17.29 24.24 2.72
C GLY A 572 -17.15 22.97 1.88
N ARG A 573 -16.58 23.04 0.67
CA ARG A 573 -16.31 21.88 -0.20
C ARG A 573 -14.85 21.45 -0.13
N GLY A 574 -14.63 20.14 -0.27
CA GLY A 574 -13.31 19.54 -0.18
C GLY A 574 -12.88 18.83 -1.47
N GLN A 575 -11.88 17.98 -1.30
CA GLN A 575 -11.40 17.05 -2.32
C GLN A 575 -12.38 15.90 -2.53
N ILE A 576 -12.36 15.32 -3.74
CA ILE A 576 -13.24 14.20 -4.09
C ILE A 576 -12.90 13.02 -3.16
N ARG A 577 -13.93 12.54 -2.45
CA ARG A 577 -13.77 11.54 -1.39
C ARG A 577 -13.56 10.15 -1.97
N ARG A 578 -12.60 9.41 -1.41
CA ARG A 578 -12.32 8.01 -1.74
C ARG A 578 -12.22 7.72 -3.24
N ASN A 579 -11.45 8.53 -3.97
CA ASN A 579 -11.40 8.51 -5.44
C ASN A 579 -9.95 8.56 -5.97
N ALA A 580 -9.65 7.74 -6.98
CA ALA A 580 -8.34 7.66 -7.63
C ALA A 580 -8.03 8.89 -8.50
N GLN A 581 -9.04 9.70 -8.84
CA GLN A 581 -8.89 10.93 -9.61
C GLN A 581 -8.63 12.16 -8.74
N ALA A 582 -8.84 12.09 -7.42
CA ALA A 582 -8.48 13.15 -6.49
C ALA A 582 -6.95 13.17 -6.27
N ARG A 583 -6.17 13.37 -7.34
CA ARG A 583 -4.71 13.24 -7.32
C ARG A 583 -4.08 14.50 -6.74
N GLY A 584 -3.04 14.30 -5.95
CA GLY A 584 -2.05 15.30 -5.63
C GLY A 584 -0.67 14.77 -6.00
N GLN A 585 0.35 15.57 -5.74
CA GLN A 585 1.74 15.15 -5.90
C GLN A 585 2.63 15.97 -4.98
N ILE A 586 3.73 15.36 -4.53
CA ILE A 586 4.83 16.09 -3.91
C ILE A 586 5.66 16.70 -5.04
N THR A 587 5.76 18.03 -5.03
CA THR A 587 6.42 18.82 -6.08
C THR A 587 7.82 19.28 -5.69
N GLY A 588 8.20 19.23 -4.40
CA GLY A 588 9.56 19.48 -3.96
C GLY A 588 9.85 18.79 -2.63
N PHE A 589 11.08 18.35 -2.42
CA PHE A 589 11.53 17.71 -1.18
C PHE A 589 13.03 17.93 -0.99
N GLU A 590 13.41 18.62 0.08
CA GLU A 590 14.81 18.93 0.40
C GLU A 590 15.05 18.66 1.89
N THR A 591 16.16 18.03 2.25
CA THR A 591 16.45 17.71 3.67
C THR A 591 17.90 17.97 4.05
N THR A 592 18.08 18.50 5.25
CA THR A 592 19.37 18.77 5.88
C THR A 592 19.29 18.42 7.37
N PRO A 593 20.43 18.41 8.11
CA PRO A 593 20.39 18.21 9.56
C PRO A 593 19.57 19.27 10.32
N GLU A 594 19.40 20.48 9.76
CA GLU A 594 18.76 21.63 10.40
C GLU A 594 17.39 21.96 9.82
N ILE A 595 17.17 21.74 8.52
CA ILE A 595 15.93 22.10 7.82
C ILE A 595 15.48 20.97 6.90
N ASP A 596 14.19 20.66 6.95
CA ASP A 596 13.51 19.93 5.90
C ASP A 596 12.46 20.80 5.21
N ILE A 597 12.26 20.59 3.91
CA ILE A 597 11.23 21.27 3.13
C ILE A 597 10.46 20.22 2.32
N VAL A 598 9.13 20.33 2.30
CA VAL A 598 8.28 19.55 1.39
C VAL A 598 7.19 20.42 0.80
N SER A 599 6.97 20.32 -0.51
CA SER A 599 5.89 21.00 -1.22
C SER A 599 4.97 19.98 -1.89
N GLY A 600 3.67 20.27 -1.91
CA GLY A 600 2.71 19.48 -2.67
C GLY A 600 1.65 20.33 -3.36
N GLU A 601 1.14 19.83 -4.47
CA GLU A 601 0.06 20.45 -5.26
C GLU A 601 -1.18 19.54 -5.26
N ALA A 602 -2.36 20.15 -5.04
CA ALA A 602 -3.62 19.42 -4.86
C ALA A 602 -4.86 20.12 -5.42
N GLY A 603 -4.73 21.21 -6.18
CA GLY A 603 -5.85 22.00 -6.70
C GLY A 603 -6.80 21.18 -7.57
N SER A 604 -6.26 20.29 -8.41
CA SER A 604 -7.05 19.38 -9.26
C SER A 604 -7.81 18.30 -8.48
N ALA A 605 -7.52 18.11 -7.19
CA ALA A 605 -8.18 17.08 -6.38
C ALA A 605 -9.58 17.52 -5.87
N TYR A 606 -9.91 18.81 -5.95
CA TYR A 606 -11.17 19.38 -5.44
C TYR A 606 -12.38 18.94 -6.26
N GLU A 607 -13.53 18.82 -5.60
CA GLU A 607 -14.83 18.59 -6.28
C GLU A 607 -15.11 19.67 -7.32
N THR A 608 -14.74 20.91 -7.00
CA THR A 608 -14.62 22.03 -7.94
C THR A 608 -13.13 22.36 -8.01
N PRO A 609 -12.42 22.00 -9.09
CA PRO A 609 -10.98 22.16 -9.17
C PRO A 609 -10.55 23.59 -8.85
N LEU A 610 -9.51 23.72 -8.04
CA LEU A 610 -8.82 24.97 -7.81
C LEU A 610 -7.77 25.16 -8.92
N GLU A 611 -7.49 26.41 -9.29
CA GLU A 611 -6.40 26.71 -10.22
C GLU A 611 -5.04 26.41 -9.58
N GLN A 612 -4.96 26.58 -8.25
CA GLN A 612 -3.78 26.26 -7.46
C GLN A 612 -4.19 25.90 -6.03
N PHE A 613 -3.60 24.83 -5.50
CA PHE A 613 -3.42 24.67 -4.06
C PHE A 613 -2.07 24.05 -3.78
N THR A 614 -1.07 24.92 -3.64
CA THR A 614 0.29 24.54 -3.31
C THR A 614 0.51 24.74 -1.82
N ARG A 615 0.95 23.69 -1.12
CA ARG A 615 1.33 23.76 0.31
C ARG A 615 2.81 23.44 0.43
N THR A 616 3.56 24.32 1.08
CA THR A 616 4.96 24.10 1.44
C THR A 616 5.12 24.09 2.95
N LEU A 617 5.69 23.00 3.49
CA LEU A 617 6.11 22.92 4.89
C LEU A 617 7.62 23.11 4.96
N ILE A 618 8.07 24.10 5.74
CA ILE A 618 9.47 24.31 6.09
C ILE A 618 9.64 23.94 7.56
N PHE A 619 10.31 22.82 7.84
CA PHE A 619 10.57 22.36 9.19
C PHE A 619 12.00 22.70 9.62
N VAL A 620 12.13 23.79 10.37
CA VAL A 620 13.37 24.23 11.02
C VAL A 620 13.52 23.47 12.34
N LYS A 621 14.39 22.46 12.32
CA LYS A 621 14.53 21.50 13.41
C LYS A 621 15.13 22.16 14.65
N PRO A 622 14.67 21.77 15.85
CA PRO A 622 13.59 20.81 16.13
C PRO A 622 12.20 21.41 16.37
N ASP A 623 12.06 22.73 16.49
CA ASP A 623 10.91 23.36 17.16
C ASP A 623 10.01 24.22 16.28
N LEU A 624 10.38 24.55 15.05
CA LEU A 624 9.63 25.48 14.21
C LEU A 624 9.22 24.83 12.90
N MET A 625 7.91 24.69 12.67
CA MET A 625 7.34 24.37 11.37
C MET A 625 6.62 25.60 10.82
N ILE A 626 6.93 25.96 9.58
CA ILE A 626 6.30 27.05 8.85
C ILE A 626 5.50 26.43 7.71
N VAL A 627 4.26 26.87 7.54
CA VAL A 627 3.37 26.42 6.48
C VAL A 627 3.04 27.60 5.60
N TYR A 628 3.39 27.49 4.33
CA TYR A 628 3.05 28.44 3.29
C TYR A 628 2.08 27.81 2.31
N ASP A 629 0.85 28.28 2.30
CA ASP A 629 -0.19 27.86 1.36
C ASP A 629 -0.43 28.93 0.32
N GLN A 630 -0.58 28.52 -0.94
CA GLN A 630 -0.94 29.37 -2.07
C GLN A 630 -2.20 28.79 -2.72
N LEU A 631 -3.30 29.53 -2.62
CA LEU A 631 -4.61 29.11 -3.10
C LEU A 631 -5.10 30.06 -4.18
N ARG A 632 -5.61 29.50 -5.28
CA ARG A 632 -6.25 30.24 -6.36
C ARG A 632 -7.53 29.55 -6.77
N HIS A 633 -8.62 30.30 -6.76
CA HIS A 633 -9.94 29.85 -7.18
C HIS A 633 -10.47 30.82 -8.24
N ALA A 634 -11.17 30.29 -9.23
CA ALA A 634 -11.67 31.05 -10.39
C ALA A 634 -12.69 32.16 -10.02
N GLN A 635 -13.20 32.17 -8.78
CA GLN A 635 -14.16 33.13 -8.25
C GLN A 635 -13.85 33.41 -6.78
N ALA A 636 -14.30 34.55 -6.25
CA ALA A 636 -14.15 34.84 -4.83
C ALA A 636 -14.79 33.73 -3.97
N ALA A 637 -14.02 33.16 -3.06
CA ALA A 637 -14.44 32.06 -2.18
C ALA A 637 -13.89 32.25 -0.77
N SER A 638 -14.61 31.73 0.22
CA SER A 638 -14.07 31.60 1.58
C SER A 638 -13.20 30.36 1.65
N PHE A 639 -12.03 30.50 2.27
CA PHE A 639 -11.12 29.40 2.55
C PHE A 639 -11.20 29.06 4.03
N GLU A 640 -11.51 27.81 4.36
CA GLU A 640 -11.61 27.35 5.74
C GLU A 640 -10.42 26.43 6.07
N TYR A 641 -9.51 26.93 6.90
CA TYR A 641 -8.33 26.21 7.37
C TYR A 641 -8.70 25.35 8.58
N TRP A 642 -8.57 24.03 8.45
CA TRP A 642 -8.89 23.06 9.49
C TRP A 642 -7.65 22.64 10.28
N LEU A 643 -7.81 22.59 11.60
CA LEU A 643 -6.86 22.01 12.54
C LEU A 643 -7.57 21.08 13.51
N HIS A 644 -7.01 19.89 13.74
CA HIS A 644 -7.59 18.89 14.64
C HIS A 644 -6.61 18.52 15.73
N ALA A 645 -7.12 18.44 16.97
CA ALA A 645 -6.36 18.03 18.14
C ALA A 645 -7.22 17.12 19.01
N GLN A 646 -6.57 16.32 19.87
CA GLN A 646 -7.32 15.50 20.83
C GLN A 646 -7.98 16.33 21.94
N ASN A 647 -7.40 17.47 22.27
CA ASN A 647 -7.86 18.37 23.33
C ASN A 647 -8.33 19.69 22.71
N LYS A 648 -9.18 20.41 23.45
CA LYS A 648 -9.65 21.74 23.06
C LYS A 648 -8.47 22.68 22.84
N LEU A 649 -8.52 23.45 21.76
CA LEU A 649 -7.50 24.46 21.47
C LEU A 649 -7.83 25.73 22.26
N VAL A 650 -6.82 26.34 22.88
CA VAL A 650 -6.95 27.68 23.46
C VAL A 650 -6.78 28.66 22.31
N VAL A 651 -7.80 29.47 22.04
CA VAL A 651 -7.82 30.44 20.93
C VAL A 651 -8.12 31.81 21.54
N SER A 652 -7.09 32.65 21.68
CA SER A 652 -7.27 34.04 22.13
C SER A 652 -7.51 34.95 20.94
N ASP A 653 -6.67 34.83 19.92
CA ASP A 653 -6.70 35.54 18.64
C ASP A 653 -5.91 34.72 17.60
N GLN A 654 -5.74 35.25 16.38
CA GLN A 654 -5.05 34.54 15.29
C GLN A 654 -3.54 34.31 15.52
N HIS A 655 -2.91 35.10 16.39
CA HIS A 655 -1.49 35.00 16.72
C HIS A 655 -1.24 34.18 18.00
N HIS A 656 -2.30 33.85 18.74
CA HIS A 656 -2.23 33.13 20.02
C HIS A 656 -3.22 31.97 20.06
N ILE A 657 -2.86 30.90 19.35
CA ILE A 657 -3.58 29.61 19.40
C ILE A 657 -2.65 28.56 20.01
N VAL A 658 -3.12 27.80 21.00
CA VAL A 658 -2.31 26.80 21.68
C VAL A 658 -3.00 25.44 21.68
N VAL A 659 -2.27 24.44 21.18
CA VAL A 659 -2.56 23.02 21.37
C VAL A 659 -1.68 22.50 22.49
N LYS A 660 -2.25 21.87 23.52
CA LYS A 660 -1.47 21.25 24.61
C LYS A 660 -1.89 19.81 24.85
N ARG A 661 -0.89 18.93 24.97
CA ARG A 661 -1.04 17.51 25.29
C ARG A 661 0.07 17.08 26.23
N GLY A 662 -0.29 16.62 27.43
CA GLY A 662 0.70 16.28 28.45
C GLY A 662 1.61 17.48 28.76
N GLN A 663 2.92 17.25 28.69
CA GLN A 663 3.97 18.26 28.90
C GLN A 663 4.44 18.90 27.58
N VAL A 664 3.67 18.78 26.50
CA VAL A 664 4.05 19.30 25.18
C VAL A 664 2.98 20.26 24.69
N SER A 665 3.41 21.40 24.16
CA SER A 665 2.53 22.37 23.51
C SER A 665 3.01 22.73 22.11
N CYS A 666 2.06 23.15 21.28
CA CYS A 666 2.31 23.85 20.03
C CYS A 666 1.62 25.20 20.10
N ASP A 667 2.41 26.28 20.04
CA ASP A 667 1.88 27.60 19.74
C ASP A 667 1.68 27.70 18.22
N ILE A 668 0.54 28.25 17.80
CA ILE A 668 0.14 28.37 16.40
C ILE A 668 -0.18 29.85 16.14
N ASP A 669 0.45 30.40 15.12
CA ASP A 669 0.40 31.81 14.76
C ASP A 669 0.09 31.95 13.26
N PHE A 670 -1.11 32.45 12.94
CA PHE A 670 -1.50 32.80 11.58
C PHE A 670 -1.04 34.23 11.28
N MET A 671 0.12 34.34 10.64
CA MET A 671 0.74 35.63 10.28
C MET A 671 0.03 36.30 9.10
N HIS A 672 -0.54 35.50 8.20
CA HIS A 672 -1.36 35.97 7.07
C HIS A 672 -2.46 34.96 6.75
N PRO A 673 -3.70 35.41 6.43
CA PRO A 673 -4.20 36.79 6.40
C PRO A 673 -4.49 37.38 7.80
N SER A 674 -4.70 38.70 7.89
CA SER A 674 -4.88 39.44 9.16
C SER A 674 -6.32 39.53 9.70
N ARG A 675 -7.27 38.81 9.09
CA ARG A 675 -8.71 38.83 9.45
C ARG A 675 -9.36 37.46 9.34
N LEU A 676 -9.01 36.56 10.26
CA LEU A 676 -9.60 35.22 10.32
C LEU A 676 -10.73 35.15 11.35
N THR A 677 -11.83 34.49 10.98
CA THR A 677 -12.90 34.12 11.93
C THR A 677 -12.66 32.70 12.42
N PHE A 678 -12.69 32.51 13.73
CA PHE A 678 -12.45 31.20 14.35
C PHE A 678 -13.72 30.55 14.88
N SER A 679 -13.85 29.25 14.65
CA SER A 679 -14.85 28.41 15.32
C SER A 679 -14.24 27.07 15.69
N GLN A 680 -14.71 26.46 16.79
CA GLN A 680 -14.29 25.10 17.13
C GLN A 680 -15.41 24.27 17.74
N THR A 681 -15.37 22.96 17.49
CA THR A 681 -16.35 21.98 17.98
C THR A 681 -15.66 20.67 18.34
N ASP A 682 -16.27 19.90 19.23
CA ASP A 682 -15.89 18.51 19.51
C ASP A 682 -16.82 17.47 18.85
N GLN A 683 -17.78 17.94 18.06
CA GLN A 683 -18.74 17.11 17.35
C GLN A 683 -18.23 16.75 15.96
N TYR A 684 -18.42 15.49 15.57
CA TYR A 684 -18.30 15.07 14.19
C TYR A 684 -19.63 15.20 13.48
N ASP A 685 -19.58 15.45 12.18
CA ASP A 685 -20.75 15.47 11.32
C ASP A 685 -20.61 14.46 10.18
N PRO A 686 -21.28 13.30 10.22
CA PRO A 686 -22.06 12.77 11.35
C PRO A 686 -21.15 12.17 12.43
N ASN A 687 -21.68 12.07 13.65
CA ASN A 687 -21.04 11.36 14.76
C ASN A 687 -20.88 9.85 14.46
N PRO A 688 -19.81 9.20 14.97
CA PRO A 688 -19.69 7.75 14.90
C PRO A 688 -20.81 7.09 15.70
N ARG A 689 -21.06 5.79 15.44
CA ARG A 689 -22.03 5.01 16.22
C ARG A 689 -21.81 5.13 17.72
N GLU A 690 -22.89 5.05 18.48
CA GLU A 690 -22.95 5.31 19.94
C GLU A 690 -21.85 4.62 20.77
N ARG A 691 -21.39 3.44 20.35
CA ARG A 691 -20.27 2.72 20.99
C ARG A 691 -18.92 3.45 20.94
N ILE A 692 -18.78 4.52 20.16
CA ILE A 692 -17.58 5.36 20.09
C ILE A 692 -17.87 6.70 20.75
N THR A 693 -17.31 6.82 21.95
CA THR A 693 -17.39 8.01 22.80
C THR A 693 -16.20 8.94 22.63
N LEU A 694 -15.20 8.57 21.81
CA LEU A 694 -14.05 9.43 21.51
C LEU A 694 -14.55 10.77 20.96
N ARG A 695 -14.11 11.86 21.56
CA ARG A 695 -14.31 13.22 21.07
C ARG A 695 -12.95 13.87 20.87
N GLU A 696 -12.82 14.57 19.75
CA GLU A 696 -11.63 15.27 19.30
C GLU A 696 -12.08 16.66 18.89
N TRP A 697 -11.20 17.64 18.96
CA TRP A 697 -11.53 19.04 18.71
C TRP A 697 -11.14 19.44 17.29
N HIS A 698 -11.97 20.26 16.68
CA HIS A 698 -11.88 20.67 15.29
C HIS A 698 -11.98 22.19 15.23
N LEU A 699 -10.86 22.87 15.01
CA LEU A 699 -10.78 24.31 14.81
C LEU A 699 -10.90 24.61 13.31
N GLN A 700 -11.66 25.64 12.98
CA GLN A 700 -11.70 26.28 11.67
C GLN A 700 -11.22 27.72 11.81
N ALA A 701 -10.31 28.14 10.94
CA ALA A 701 -9.98 29.53 10.68
C ALA A 701 -10.50 29.90 9.29
N ILE A 702 -11.41 30.87 9.21
CA ILE A 702 -12.20 31.17 8.01
C ILE A 702 -11.79 32.54 7.47
N SER A 703 -11.45 32.62 6.19
CA SER A 703 -11.11 33.87 5.53
C SER A 703 -12.33 34.64 5.05
N GLU A 704 -12.16 35.95 4.83
CA GLU A 704 -13.06 36.71 3.94
C GLU A 704 -13.00 36.12 2.51
N PRO A 705 -14.08 36.24 1.71
CA PRO A 705 -14.10 35.74 0.34
C PRO A 705 -13.08 36.44 -0.58
N GLN A 706 -12.29 35.67 -1.30
CA GLN A 706 -11.27 36.17 -2.22
C GLN A 706 -10.90 35.12 -3.29
N GLU A 707 -10.35 35.55 -4.41
CA GLU A 707 -9.96 34.65 -5.53
C GLU A 707 -8.59 34.02 -5.29
N LYS A 708 -7.68 34.79 -4.69
CA LYS A 708 -6.32 34.40 -4.36
C LYS A 708 -6.11 34.59 -2.86
N LEU A 709 -5.51 33.62 -2.20
CA LEU A 709 -5.14 33.72 -0.80
C LEU A 709 -3.85 32.95 -0.53
N GLU A 710 -2.96 33.60 0.21
CA GLU A 710 -1.86 32.95 0.88
C GLU A 710 -2.17 32.71 2.36
N PHE A 711 -1.71 31.60 2.92
CA PHE A 711 -1.55 31.48 4.37
C PHE A 711 -0.07 31.38 4.71
N VAL A 712 0.35 32.13 5.72
CA VAL A 712 1.67 31.98 6.35
C VAL A 712 1.42 31.66 7.82
N THR A 713 1.66 30.40 8.21
CA THR A 713 1.33 29.91 9.55
C THR A 713 2.54 29.29 10.22
N LEU A 714 2.84 29.71 11.45
CA LEU A 714 3.94 29.19 12.25
C LEU A 714 3.40 28.23 13.32
N TYR A 715 4.11 27.13 13.52
CA TYR A 715 3.84 26.10 14.51
C TYR A 715 5.09 25.90 15.35
N ARG A 716 5.05 26.31 16.62
CA ARG A 716 6.19 26.27 17.54
C ARG A 716 5.98 25.22 18.62
N VAL A 717 6.77 24.16 18.58
CA VAL A 717 6.67 23.05 19.52
C VAL A 717 7.57 23.28 20.73
N THR A 718 6.99 23.18 21.92
CA THR A 718 7.68 23.35 23.20
C THR A 718 7.40 22.17 24.14
N ARG A 719 8.38 21.78 24.96
CA ARG A 719 8.13 20.97 26.16
C ARG A 719 7.97 21.92 27.36
N ASP A 720 7.11 21.57 28.32
CA ASP A 720 7.03 22.25 29.62
C ASP A 720 8.45 22.25 30.21
N ASN A 721 9.01 23.43 30.51
CA ASN A 721 10.40 23.70 30.92
C ASN A 721 11.44 23.92 29.80
N GLN A 722 11.03 24.08 28.54
CA GLN A 722 11.90 24.57 27.47
C GLN A 722 11.46 25.94 27.00
N GLU A 723 12.37 26.92 27.06
CA GLU A 723 12.17 28.19 26.37
C GLU A 723 12.40 27.99 24.87
N VAL A 724 11.43 28.44 24.07
CA VAL A 724 11.51 28.47 22.61
C VAL A 724 11.32 29.92 22.18
N PRO A 725 12.25 30.48 21.39
CA PRO A 725 12.09 31.83 20.85
C PRO A 725 10.79 31.97 20.08
N ARG A 726 10.07 33.08 20.30
CA ARG A 726 8.80 33.36 19.62
C ARG A 726 8.88 34.47 18.58
N MET A 727 9.99 35.20 18.53
CA MET A 727 10.15 36.33 17.59
C MET A 727 10.00 35.85 16.14
N ALA A 728 9.08 36.48 15.44
CA ALA A 728 8.91 36.35 14.00
C ALA A 728 8.37 37.67 13.43
N THR A 729 8.76 38.02 12.22
CA THR A 729 8.18 39.12 11.44
C THR A 729 7.80 38.60 10.07
N LEU A 730 6.67 39.09 9.54
CA LEU A 730 6.26 38.82 8.18
C LEU A 730 6.09 40.16 7.47
N ASP A 731 7.00 40.46 6.56
CA ASP A 731 6.99 41.68 5.78
C ASP A 731 6.42 41.37 4.38
N GLU A 732 5.33 42.05 4.02
CA GLU A 732 4.79 41.97 2.67
C GLU A 732 5.65 42.81 1.72
N VAL A 733 6.11 42.18 0.63
CA VAL A 733 6.97 42.80 -0.37
C VAL A 733 6.37 42.58 -1.77
N PRO A 734 6.74 43.39 -2.78
CA PRO A 734 6.27 43.15 -4.14
C PRO A 734 6.55 41.70 -4.60
N GLY A 735 5.49 40.95 -4.88
CA GLY A 735 5.56 39.56 -5.33
C GLY A 735 5.58 38.50 -4.22
N GLY A 736 5.40 38.84 -2.95
CA GLY A 736 5.25 37.84 -1.89
C GLY A 736 5.61 38.34 -0.50
N TYR A 737 6.31 37.52 0.27
CA TYR A 737 6.62 37.82 1.67
C TYR A 737 8.07 37.51 2.02
N VAL A 738 8.60 38.29 2.97
CA VAL A 738 9.84 37.98 3.69
C VAL A 738 9.46 37.61 5.12
N LEU A 739 9.73 36.36 5.51
CA LEU A 739 9.52 35.89 6.87
C LEU A 739 10.86 35.77 7.57
N THR A 740 11.02 36.45 8.70
CA THR A 740 12.13 36.20 9.63
C THR A 740 11.59 35.53 10.89
N ALA A 741 12.32 34.54 11.42
CA ALA A 741 11.90 33.85 12.63
C ALA A 741 13.09 33.30 13.41
N GLU A 742 13.01 33.38 14.73
CA GLU A 742 13.95 32.71 15.63
C GLU A 742 13.54 31.25 15.86
N SER A 743 14.53 30.38 16.02
CA SER A 743 14.38 29.00 16.50
C SER A 743 15.39 28.75 17.63
N ARG A 744 15.27 27.62 18.35
CA ARG A 744 16.28 27.33 19.38
C ARG A 744 17.70 27.22 18.83
N LYS A 745 17.86 26.75 17.59
CA LYS A 745 19.18 26.49 16.97
C LYS A 745 19.73 27.64 16.14
N GLY A 746 18.94 28.65 15.84
CA GLY A 746 19.37 29.73 14.96
C GLY A 746 18.23 30.59 14.45
N HIS A 747 18.58 31.50 13.55
CA HIS A 747 17.68 32.41 12.88
C HIS A 747 17.36 31.90 11.47
N VAL A 748 16.13 32.03 11.02
CA VAL A 748 15.72 31.70 9.65
C VAL A 748 15.14 32.93 8.96
N THR A 749 15.54 33.13 7.69
CA THR A 749 14.97 34.11 6.77
C THR A 749 14.43 33.38 5.55
N LEU A 750 13.16 33.61 5.20
CA LEU A 750 12.50 32.98 4.07
C LEU A 750 12.03 34.04 3.08
N LEU A 751 12.35 33.84 1.81
CA LEU A 751 11.68 34.52 0.71
C LEU A 751 10.57 33.60 0.21
N LEU A 752 9.32 34.07 0.29
CA LEU A 752 8.09 33.33 -0.03
C LEU A 752 7.39 33.99 -1.22
N PRO A 753 7.72 33.60 -2.48
CA PRO A 753 7.11 34.19 -3.66
C PRO A 753 5.65 33.77 -3.83
N ASP A 754 4.79 34.71 -4.23
CA ASP A 754 3.36 34.50 -4.45
C ASP A 754 3.01 33.86 -5.81
N GLY A 755 4.03 33.59 -6.62
CA GLY A 755 3.90 32.95 -7.92
C GLY A 755 5.25 32.78 -8.65
N PRO A 756 5.26 32.01 -9.75
CA PRO A 756 6.49 31.59 -10.43
C PRO A 756 7.28 32.74 -11.08
N ALA A 757 6.62 33.87 -11.36
CA ALA A 757 7.26 35.05 -11.94
C ALA A 757 7.76 36.06 -10.90
N ALA A 758 7.39 35.90 -9.62
CA ALA A 758 7.72 36.86 -8.58
C ALA A 758 9.22 36.86 -8.28
N LYS A 759 9.79 38.06 -8.13
CA LYS A 759 11.20 38.27 -7.79
C LYS A 759 11.29 38.93 -6.43
N LEU A 760 11.90 38.26 -5.47
CA LEU A 760 12.05 38.74 -4.10
C LEU A 760 13.52 38.96 -3.82
N GLN A 761 13.82 40.01 -3.04
CA GLN A 761 15.16 40.32 -2.57
C GLN A 761 15.10 40.82 -1.12
N GLU A 762 15.98 40.28 -0.27
CA GLU A 762 16.20 40.74 1.11
C GLU A 762 17.71 40.75 1.37
N GLY A 763 18.30 41.95 1.48
CA GLY A 763 19.75 42.11 1.55
C GLY A 763 20.46 41.40 0.37
N PRO A 764 21.37 40.42 0.64
CA PRO A 764 22.04 39.65 -0.39
C PRO A 764 21.22 38.46 -0.94
N LEU A 765 20.09 38.12 -0.32
CA LEU A 765 19.24 37.00 -0.73
C LEU A 765 18.37 37.43 -1.91
N GLN A 766 18.31 36.60 -2.94
CA GLN A 766 17.46 36.84 -4.11
C GLN A 766 16.88 35.53 -4.63
N THR A 767 15.62 35.57 -5.05
CA THR A 767 14.96 34.42 -5.70
C THR A 767 13.97 34.87 -6.75
N GLN A 768 13.66 33.96 -7.67
CA GLN A 768 12.57 34.11 -8.64
C GLN A 768 11.71 32.86 -8.61
N GLY A 769 10.43 33.01 -8.26
CA GLY A 769 9.42 31.95 -8.28
C GLY A 769 9.60 30.80 -7.29
N GLN A 770 10.78 30.65 -6.70
CA GLN A 770 11.14 29.56 -5.80
C GLN A 770 11.30 30.07 -4.38
N ILE A 771 10.83 29.30 -3.41
CA ILE A 771 11.08 29.57 -1.99
C ILE A 771 12.59 29.47 -1.73
N LEU A 772 13.13 30.47 -1.03
CA LEU A 772 14.53 30.49 -0.60
C LEU A 772 14.56 30.57 0.92
N VAL A 773 15.33 29.69 1.54
CA VAL A 773 15.50 29.61 2.99
C VAL A 773 16.96 29.83 3.33
N GLU A 774 17.25 30.89 4.07
CA GLU A 774 18.54 31.08 4.74
C GLU A 774 18.39 30.72 6.22
N PHE A 775 19.23 29.83 6.71
CA PHE A 775 19.33 29.52 8.13
C PHE A 775 20.72 29.86 8.66
N LYS A 776 20.76 30.73 9.66
CA LYS A 776 21.96 31.12 10.38
C LYS A 776 21.94 30.43 11.74
N ALA A 777 22.72 29.37 11.87
CA ALA A 777 22.88 28.65 13.13
C ALA A 777 23.53 29.55 14.19
N LYS A 778 23.20 29.34 15.47
CA LYS A 778 23.86 30.04 16.59
C LYS A 778 25.37 29.79 16.66
N SER A 779 25.86 28.72 16.03
CA SER A 779 27.29 28.43 15.87
C SER A 779 27.99 29.31 14.82
N GLY A 780 27.25 30.13 14.07
CA GLY A 780 27.76 30.98 12.99
C GLY A 780 27.73 30.32 11.60
N GLN A 781 27.30 29.06 11.47
CA GLN A 781 27.14 28.41 10.18
C GLN A 781 25.88 28.92 9.46
N THR A 782 26.02 29.37 8.22
CA THR A 782 24.90 29.73 7.35
C THR A 782 24.63 28.63 6.34
N ARG A 783 23.35 28.29 6.15
CA ARG A 783 22.89 27.40 5.09
C ARG A 783 21.86 28.12 4.23
N LEU A 784 21.97 27.94 2.93
CA LEU A 784 21.02 28.45 1.96
C LEU A 784 20.40 27.26 1.24
N ILE A 785 19.08 27.16 1.26
CA ILE A 785 18.31 26.11 0.60
C ILE A 785 17.34 26.81 -0.34
N LYS A 786 17.46 26.52 -1.63
CA LYS A 786 16.49 26.96 -2.63
C LYS A 786 15.60 25.77 -2.94
N MET A 787 14.29 25.95 -2.88
CA MET A 787 13.36 24.87 -3.18
C MET A 787 13.44 24.54 -4.68
N SER A 788 14.01 23.38 -4.98
CA SER A 788 13.96 22.76 -6.31
C SER A 788 12.60 22.11 -6.50
N ASP A 789 12.12 22.07 -7.75
CA ASP A 789 11.14 21.05 -8.09
C ASP A 789 11.79 19.68 -7.88
N VAL A 790 11.02 18.67 -7.45
CA VAL A 790 11.48 17.28 -7.57
C VAL A 790 11.57 17.02 -9.07
N HIS A 791 12.76 17.22 -9.63
CA HIS A 791 13.04 16.77 -10.98
C HIS A 791 12.78 15.27 -11.02
N HIS A 792 12.17 14.78 -12.09
CA HIS A 792 12.07 13.35 -12.39
C HIS A 792 13.46 12.72 -12.72
N GLU A 793 14.55 13.33 -12.23
CA GLU A 793 15.94 12.97 -12.51
C GLU A 793 16.68 12.60 -11.21
N ASP A 794 17.16 11.36 -11.20
CA ASP A 794 18.38 10.82 -10.59
C ASP A 794 18.54 10.77 -9.06
N HIS A 795 17.98 9.71 -8.46
CA HIS A 795 18.52 9.04 -7.26
C HIS A 795 18.73 7.55 -7.49
#